data_AF-A0AAX4NYX3-F1
#
_entry.id   AF-A0AAX4NYX3-F1
#
_cell.length_a   1.000
_cell.length_b   1.000
_cell.length_c   1.000
_cell.angle_alpha   90.00
_cell.angle_beta   90.00
_cell.angle_gamma   90.00
#
_symmetry.space_group_name_H-M   'P 1'
#
loop_
_entity.id
_entity.type
_entity.pdbx_description
1 polymer ?
#
loop_
_entity_poly.entity_id
_entity_poly.type
_entity_poly.pdbx_seq_one_letter_code
_entity_poly.pdbx_strand_id
1 'polypeptide(L)'
;MKVALKPQQGYAKRLASQVAVLLKKNAVTTLRGANSPVLRIGAAFGFILIIFLVDIALQADMADNEQYKNVFDPEVRSMDSIPDCSEDLYLKDSEGEPCYNLLYAPKGDVFVKEVVDHVIASTGSKPSRFMGMDTSAEIDAWMDQHKERAQAAVFLDVEVVGGKPVGIDYDLQTNSSVRYFKNEFQSPNFFSQVPVQVAVEREGAKMLARHKFGSLSAEADISWSVGISSFAHPPMVIESRIPEFAAPFLYAVGMFNFVATLIALVTERQTGQRQGMRNAGMLESSFWISWYLWEVVTNFMTSSFIVLFGMMFQFRIFLKNNYGLTFFLFFLFQMTMTSLAFIFFAFMRRPQAAVSIGFFVYFLGYIMIAVVVSGWPYDGSYENGLNYVFYMILSIFPWNLLAKGLTDFGDATATKESPGLRWGERSSYCVTEDFTSVRFIPGTYIKPNCSMPLDEIFKWLTVEMFVFMLLAVYLDNIVPNEYNNYRPFYYFLDPSYWLTRGWNARDHFSGIVAEKATSDAAGRSASARNEDVVQEENELVDKLRRIVSGQEGLGNASETQEGTAMSVFGMKKTYSSPLNPCGAKFKAVKGVWLSVDEGQIFCLLGPNGAGKTTLINCLTGVLKATSGDALMYGYSVKHELDKIRTFLGVCPQFDTLWDTLSGREHLEIFATLKGMSREEAKVEAEQKLEMVQLSKDADKPVGQYSGGMRRRVSVAISLISDPSVIFLDEPTTGLDPVTRRHMWTVIQEAAKGRVIILTTHSMEEADILGNRIAILSKGELHCIGSSVRLKSSFGSGYKLLVQLDKGRMRQDPTHKEEVIAKLNPAIGFMPIDQSNDTITYSLNHEDSEVAQEVLEKVEQYKEELGLQGLQLNLSTLEEVFLNVARGQTNAVVLNNSTGLLQEE
;
A
#
# COMPACT_ATOMS: atom_id res chain seq x y z
N MET A 1 -39.42 -24.67 10.15
CA MET A 1 -39.73 -23.82 8.98
C MET A 1 -38.63 -24.08 7.95
N LYS A 2 -38.92 -24.40 6.67
CA LYS A 2 -37.86 -24.82 5.73
C LYS A 2 -36.88 -23.66 5.49
N VAL A 3 -35.60 -23.82 5.82
CA VAL A 3 -34.52 -22.97 5.31
C VAL A 3 -34.54 -23.14 3.80
N ALA A 4 -35.30 -22.29 3.11
CA ALA A 4 -35.37 -22.27 1.67
C ALA A 4 -34.04 -21.71 1.19
N LEU A 5 -33.03 -22.59 1.06
CA LEU A 5 -31.81 -22.28 0.34
C LEU A 5 -32.26 -21.80 -1.04
N LYS A 6 -32.14 -20.49 -1.30
CA LYS A 6 -32.41 -19.92 -2.63
C LYS A 6 -31.65 -20.76 -3.65
N PRO A 7 -32.25 -21.10 -4.81
CA PRO A 7 -31.63 -21.98 -5.79
C PRO A 7 -30.23 -21.46 -6.09
N GLN A 8 -29.21 -22.28 -5.78
CA GLN A 8 -27.82 -21.88 -5.97
C GLN A 8 -27.64 -21.56 -7.46
N GLN A 9 -27.42 -20.27 -7.76
CA GLN A 9 -26.95 -19.88 -9.09
C GLN A 9 -25.68 -20.67 -9.37
N GLY A 10 -25.55 -21.21 -10.59
CA GLY A 10 -24.34 -21.91 -11.00
C GLY A 10 -23.09 -21.09 -10.69
N TYR A 11 -22.02 -21.74 -10.23
CA TYR A 11 -20.80 -21.11 -9.74
C TYR A 11 -20.29 -19.99 -10.66
N ALA A 12 -20.30 -20.22 -11.98
CA ALA A 12 -19.88 -19.23 -12.98
C ALA A 12 -20.77 -17.97 -13.01
N LYS A 13 -22.09 -18.12 -12.88
CA LYS A 13 -23.04 -16.99 -12.85
C LYS A 13 -22.86 -16.18 -11.58
N ARG A 14 -22.67 -16.84 -10.43
CA ARG A 14 -22.37 -16.18 -9.15
C ARG A 14 -21.05 -15.40 -9.23
N LEU A 15 -20.00 -16.02 -9.77
CA LEU A 15 -18.69 -15.38 -9.93
C LEU A 15 -18.78 -14.14 -10.83
N ALA A 16 -19.43 -14.25 -12.00
CA ALA A 16 -19.58 -13.13 -12.92
C ALA A 16 -20.38 -11.96 -12.32
N SER A 17 -21.49 -12.26 -11.62
CA SER A 17 -22.30 -11.25 -10.93
C SER A 17 -21.50 -10.53 -9.84
N GLN A 18 -20.79 -11.28 -8.99
CA GLN A 18 -19.97 -10.71 -7.92
C GLN A 18 -18.81 -9.86 -8.48
N VAL A 19 -18.12 -10.34 -9.53
CA VAL A 19 -17.05 -9.58 -10.20
C VAL A 19 -17.59 -8.27 -10.78
N ALA A 20 -18.75 -8.28 -11.45
CA ALA A 20 -19.32 -7.07 -12.04
C ALA A 20 -19.67 -6.01 -11.00
N VAL A 21 -20.25 -6.41 -9.86
CA VAL A 21 -20.58 -5.49 -8.76
C VAL A 21 -19.33 -4.95 -8.08
N LEU A 22 -18.36 -5.81 -7.79
CA LEU A 22 -17.09 -5.40 -7.17
C LEU A 22 -16.27 -4.51 -8.10
N LEU A 23 -16.31 -4.74 -9.42
CA LEU A 23 -15.68 -3.88 -10.41
C LEU A 23 -16.33 -2.49 -10.41
N LYS A 24 -17.67 -2.42 -10.39
CA LYS A 24 -18.41 -1.16 -10.24
C LYS A 24 -18.07 -0.46 -8.93
N LYS A 25 -17.99 -1.20 -7.82
CA LYS A 25 -17.57 -0.67 -6.51
C LYS A 25 -16.17 -0.06 -6.61
N ASN A 26 -15.19 -0.81 -7.13
CA ASN A 26 -13.82 -0.33 -7.31
C ASN A 26 -13.81 0.98 -8.13
N ALA A 27 -14.50 0.99 -9.27
CA ALA A 27 -14.62 2.19 -10.11
C ALA A 27 -15.17 3.41 -9.36
N VAL A 28 -16.30 3.27 -8.65
CA VAL A 28 -16.92 4.37 -7.91
C VAL A 28 -16.03 4.83 -6.76
N THR A 29 -15.45 3.90 -6.00
CA THR A 29 -14.58 4.23 -4.87
C THR A 29 -13.31 4.95 -5.31
N THR A 30 -12.72 4.58 -6.45
CA THR A 30 -11.55 5.25 -7.00
C THR A 30 -11.91 6.62 -7.56
N LEU A 31 -13.03 6.76 -8.28
CA LEU A 31 -13.46 8.04 -8.85
C LEU A 31 -13.80 9.09 -7.79
N ARG A 32 -14.47 8.69 -6.70
CA ARG A 32 -14.89 9.59 -5.61
C ARG A 32 -13.85 9.74 -4.49
N GLY A 33 -12.86 8.86 -4.43
CA GLY A 33 -11.82 8.88 -3.39
C GLY A 33 -10.67 9.84 -3.68
N ALA A 34 -9.83 10.07 -2.67
CA ALA A 34 -8.60 10.87 -2.79
C ALA A 34 -7.60 10.29 -3.82
N ASN A 35 -7.71 8.99 -4.12
CA ASN A 35 -6.99 8.31 -5.20
C ASN A 35 -7.69 8.48 -6.56
N SER A 36 -8.14 9.69 -6.86
CA SER A 36 -8.84 9.98 -8.11
C SER A 36 -7.96 9.62 -9.32
N PRO A 37 -8.52 9.04 -10.40
CA PRO A 37 -7.79 8.86 -11.65
C PRO A 37 -7.20 10.17 -12.17
N VAL A 38 -7.81 11.32 -11.82
CA VAL A 38 -7.29 12.66 -12.11
C VAL A 38 -5.92 12.89 -11.47
N LEU A 39 -5.68 12.39 -10.27
CA LEU A 39 -4.38 12.53 -9.61
C LEU A 39 -3.33 11.62 -10.27
N ARG A 40 -3.71 10.39 -10.66
CA ARG A 40 -2.83 9.46 -11.39
C ARG A 40 -2.45 10.02 -12.78
N ILE A 41 -3.43 10.55 -13.52
CA ILE A 41 -3.22 11.17 -14.84
C ILE A 41 -2.50 12.52 -14.71
N GLY A 42 -2.83 13.32 -13.69
CA GLY A 42 -2.20 14.60 -13.41
C GLY A 42 -0.72 14.47 -13.05
N ALA A 43 -0.33 13.41 -12.33
CA ALA A 43 1.07 13.08 -12.09
C ALA A 43 1.82 12.81 -13.41
N ALA A 44 1.22 12.06 -14.33
CA ALA A 44 1.80 11.82 -15.65
C ALA A 44 2.04 13.13 -16.41
N PHE A 45 1.03 14.01 -16.45
CA PHE A 45 1.17 15.33 -17.07
C PHE A 45 2.28 16.17 -16.40
N GLY A 46 2.31 16.21 -15.06
CA GLY A 46 3.30 16.99 -14.32
C GLY A 46 4.74 16.55 -14.58
N PHE A 47 5.02 15.24 -14.57
CA PHE A 47 6.36 14.73 -14.87
C PHE A 47 6.75 14.95 -16.33
N ILE A 48 5.82 14.77 -17.27
CA ILE A 48 6.06 15.03 -18.70
C ILE A 48 6.32 16.53 -18.95
N LEU A 49 5.62 17.42 -18.24
CA LEU A 49 5.89 18.85 -18.29
C LEU A 49 7.29 19.19 -17.77
N ILE A 50 7.75 18.55 -16.68
CA ILE A 50 9.13 18.72 -16.19
C ILE A 50 10.13 18.26 -17.25
N ILE A 51 9.91 17.10 -17.88
CA ILE A 51 10.73 16.62 -19.00
C ILE A 51 10.77 17.68 -20.12
N PHE A 52 9.63 18.28 -20.45
CA PHE A 52 9.55 19.28 -21.50
C PHE A 52 10.35 20.55 -21.18
N LEU A 53 10.28 21.03 -19.95
CA LEU A 53 11.06 22.19 -19.51
C LEU A 53 12.57 21.91 -19.54
N VAL A 54 12.99 20.71 -19.12
CA VAL A 54 14.39 20.30 -19.19
C VAL A 54 14.86 20.14 -20.64
N ASP A 55 14.04 19.58 -21.52
CA ASP A 55 14.34 19.44 -22.95
C ASP A 55 14.54 20.81 -23.61
N ILE A 56 13.67 21.79 -23.33
CA ILE A 56 13.87 23.18 -23.81
C ILE A 56 15.20 23.76 -23.33
N ALA A 57 15.52 23.57 -22.05
CA ALA A 57 16.77 24.08 -21.48
C ALA A 57 18.00 23.44 -22.13
N LEU A 58 17.97 22.13 -22.35
CA LEU A 58 19.05 21.41 -23.03
C LEU A 58 19.19 21.81 -24.50
N GLN A 59 18.08 22.00 -25.21
CA GLN A 59 18.10 22.47 -26.60
C GLN A 59 18.66 23.90 -26.71
N ALA A 60 18.36 24.77 -25.74
CA ALA A 60 18.93 26.11 -25.69
C ALA A 60 20.44 26.10 -25.46
N ASP A 61 20.94 25.21 -24.58
CA ASP A 61 22.39 25.05 -24.31
C ASP A 61 23.14 24.47 -25.52
N MET A 62 22.54 23.51 -26.23
CA MET A 62 23.16 22.85 -27.39
C MET A 62 23.04 23.66 -28.69
N ALA A 63 22.21 24.71 -28.73
CA ALA A 63 21.90 25.44 -29.95
C ALA A 63 23.14 26.07 -30.61
N ASP A 64 24.14 26.50 -29.84
CA ASP A 64 25.29 27.25 -30.38
C ASP A 64 26.50 26.37 -30.74
N ASN A 65 26.48 25.08 -30.40
CA ASN A 65 27.62 24.19 -30.60
C ASN A 65 27.52 23.43 -31.94
N GLU A 66 28.52 23.62 -32.81
CA GLU A 66 28.62 23.02 -34.15
C GLU A 66 28.59 21.47 -34.12
N GLN A 67 28.95 20.84 -32.99
CA GLN A 67 28.89 19.39 -32.83
C GLN A 67 27.46 18.82 -32.91
N TYR A 68 26.44 19.65 -32.69
CA TYR A 68 25.02 19.24 -32.66
C TYR A 68 24.24 19.69 -33.91
N LYS A 69 24.91 20.30 -34.90
CA LYS A 69 24.31 20.79 -36.15
C LYS A 69 24.89 20.07 -37.36
N ASN A 70 24.08 19.98 -38.41
CA ASN A 70 24.59 19.64 -39.74
C ASN A 70 25.36 20.84 -40.28
N VAL A 71 26.66 20.66 -40.55
CA VAL A 71 27.49 21.68 -41.20
C VAL A 71 27.70 21.25 -42.65
N PHE A 72 26.94 21.86 -43.56
CA PHE A 72 27.01 21.55 -45.00
C PHE A 72 28.12 22.31 -45.72
N ASP A 73 28.41 23.54 -45.29
CA ASP A 73 29.43 24.41 -45.85
C ASP A 73 30.19 25.11 -44.70
N PRO A 74 31.34 24.58 -44.27
CA PRO A 74 32.09 25.12 -43.14
C PRO A 74 32.81 26.42 -43.51
N GLU A 75 32.69 27.44 -42.67
CA GLU A 75 33.35 28.73 -42.90
C GLU A 75 34.89 28.60 -42.87
N VAL A 76 35.57 29.20 -43.85
CA VAL A 76 37.03 29.24 -43.93
C VAL A 76 37.57 30.29 -42.98
N ARG A 77 38.34 29.89 -41.98
CA ARG A 77 39.04 30.79 -41.06
C ARG A 77 40.43 31.13 -41.59
N SER A 78 40.71 32.41 -41.83
CA SER A 78 42.02 32.92 -42.26
C SER A 78 43.02 33.02 -41.10
N MET A 79 44.25 32.51 -41.28
CA MET A 79 45.29 32.46 -40.25
C MET A 79 46.38 33.54 -40.44
N ASP A 80 46.00 34.73 -40.90
CA ASP A 80 46.95 35.71 -41.42
C ASP A 80 47.78 36.47 -40.35
N SER A 81 47.32 36.47 -39.09
CA SER A 81 47.94 37.18 -37.97
C SER A 81 47.94 36.37 -36.68
N ILE A 82 49.02 36.47 -35.89
CA ILE A 82 49.09 35.92 -34.53
C ILE A 82 48.11 36.72 -33.64
N PRO A 83 47.11 36.09 -33.01
CA PRO A 83 46.15 36.77 -32.14
C PRO A 83 46.85 37.37 -30.92
N ASP A 84 46.34 38.48 -30.40
CA ASP A 84 46.98 39.13 -29.24
C ASP A 84 46.82 38.26 -27.98
N CYS A 85 47.82 38.23 -27.09
CA CYS A 85 47.74 37.47 -25.84
C CYS A 85 46.62 37.91 -24.91
N SER A 86 46.08 39.13 -25.11
CA SER A 86 44.91 39.64 -24.39
C SER A 86 43.59 39.04 -24.88
N GLU A 87 43.56 38.47 -26.09
CA GLU A 87 42.40 37.76 -26.66
C GLU A 87 42.39 36.29 -26.25
N ASP A 88 43.50 35.77 -25.73
CA ASP A 88 43.55 34.43 -25.15
C ASP A 88 42.77 34.41 -23.83
N LEU A 89 41.73 33.58 -23.77
CA LEU A 89 40.82 33.47 -22.63
C LEU A 89 41.51 32.94 -21.36
N TYR A 90 42.71 32.36 -21.50
CA TYR A 90 43.42 31.66 -20.44
C TYR A 90 44.72 32.33 -20.00
N LEU A 91 45.24 33.28 -20.77
CA LEU A 91 46.41 34.06 -20.35
C LEU A 91 45.98 35.16 -19.38
N LYS A 92 46.67 35.25 -18.24
CA LYS A 92 46.37 36.26 -17.23
C LYS A 92 47.14 37.54 -17.52
N ASP A 93 46.45 38.59 -17.96
CA ASP A 93 46.96 39.98 -17.90
C ASP A 93 46.57 40.55 -16.53
N SER A 94 47.30 40.18 -15.46
CA SER A 94 47.00 40.56 -14.07
C SER A 94 47.97 41.62 -13.54
N GLU A 95 47.44 42.55 -12.76
CA GLU A 95 48.08 43.72 -12.11
C GLU A 95 49.62 43.69 -12.00
N GLY A 96 50.29 44.13 -13.08
CA GLY A 96 51.70 44.54 -13.06
C GLY A 96 52.65 43.82 -14.02
N GLU A 97 52.26 42.69 -14.65
CA GLU A 97 53.16 41.92 -15.51
C GLU A 97 52.51 41.59 -16.88
N PRO A 98 53.17 41.90 -18.01
CA PRO A 98 52.57 41.75 -19.34
C PRO A 98 52.53 40.28 -19.80
N CYS A 99 51.44 39.88 -20.47
CA CYS A 99 51.43 38.68 -21.33
C CYS A 99 52.27 38.88 -22.61
N TYR A 100 52.72 37.77 -23.21
CA TYR A 100 53.54 37.73 -24.42
C TYR A 100 52.89 36.86 -25.51
N ASN A 101 52.95 37.32 -26.76
CA ASN A 101 52.42 36.59 -27.92
C ASN A 101 53.43 35.53 -28.39
N LEU A 102 54.72 35.83 -28.31
CA LEU A 102 55.77 34.92 -28.76
C LEU A 102 57.09 35.14 -27.98
N LEU A 103 57.64 34.06 -27.44
CA LEU A 103 59.02 34.02 -26.96
C LEU A 103 59.93 33.51 -28.09
N TYR A 104 61.15 34.02 -28.22
CA TYR A 104 62.08 33.55 -29.25
C TYR A 104 63.53 33.41 -28.75
N ALA A 105 64.28 32.48 -29.35
CA ALA A 105 65.72 32.32 -29.15
C ALA A 105 66.39 31.78 -30.41
N PRO A 106 67.68 32.06 -30.65
CA PRO A 106 68.56 32.94 -29.87
C PRO A 106 68.42 34.43 -30.23
N LYS A 107 68.34 35.29 -29.22
CA LYS A 107 68.24 36.76 -29.38
C LYS A 107 69.47 37.40 -30.03
N GLY A 108 70.64 36.78 -29.88
CA GLY A 108 71.92 37.27 -30.37
C GLY A 108 72.14 37.12 -31.89
N ASP A 109 71.31 36.32 -32.58
CA ASP A 109 71.45 36.10 -34.02
C ASP A 109 70.75 37.21 -34.83
N VAL A 110 71.50 37.81 -35.76
CA VAL A 110 71.06 38.91 -36.62
C VAL A 110 69.92 38.48 -37.54
N PHE A 111 69.95 37.24 -38.04
CA PHE A 111 68.96 36.71 -38.97
C PHE A 111 67.67 36.31 -38.26
N VAL A 112 67.78 35.74 -37.06
CA VAL A 112 66.64 35.45 -36.19
C VAL A 112 65.91 36.74 -35.81
N LYS A 113 66.66 37.78 -35.45
CA LYS A 113 66.11 39.11 -35.17
C LYS A 113 65.42 39.73 -36.39
N GLU A 114 65.99 39.59 -37.59
CA GLU A 114 65.37 40.04 -38.84
C GLU A 114 64.01 39.36 -39.06
N VAL A 115 63.92 38.03 -38.88
CA VAL A 115 62.66 37.29 -39.03
C VAL A 115 61.63 37.75 -38.01
N VAL A 116 62.00 37.87 -36.73
CA VAL A 116 61.07 38.28 -35.65
C VAL A 116 60.60 39.72 -35.82
N ASP A 117 61.48 40.66 -36.18
CA ASP A 117 61.10 42.05 -36.44
C ASP A 117 60.09 42.15 -37.60
N HIS A 118 60.24 41.31 -38.63
CA HIS A 118 59.27 41.21 -39.72
C HIS A 118 57.96 40.50 -39.31
N VAL A 119 58.02 39.49 -38.43
CA VAL A 119 56.81 38.89 -37.85
C VAL A 119 56.01 39.96 -37.10
N ILE A 120 56.66 40.73 -36.23
CA ILE A 120 56.04 41.83 -35.48
C ILE A 120 55.40 42.87 -36.42
N ALA A 121 56.11 43.24 -37.49
CA ALA A 121 55.59 44.19 -38.48
C ALA A 121 54.40 43.63 -39.27
N SER A 122 54.41 42.34 -39.59
CA SER A 122 53.36 41.67 -40.37
C SER A 122 52.08 41.37 -39.58
N THR A 123 52.19 41.20 -38.26
CA THR A 123 51.04 40.89 -37.39
C THR A 123 50.37 42.13 -36.80
N GLY A 124 50.97 43.33 -36.92
CA GLY A 124 50.45 44.56 -36.32
C GLY A 124 50.44 44.55 -34.79
N SER A 125 51.14 43.59 -34.17
CA SER A 125 51.20 43.41 -32.72
C SER A 125 52.20 44.39 -32.08
N LYS A 126 52.04 44.69 -30.79
CA LYS A 126 52.97 45.58 -30.08
C LYS A 126 54.33 44.88 -29.90
N PRO A 127 55.47 45.55 -30.19
CA PRO A 127 56.80 44.97 -29.97
C PRO A 127 57.05 44.54 -28.51
N SER A 128 56.37 45.17 -27.55
CA SER A 128 56.44 44.83 -26.11
C SER A 128 55.86 43.46 -25.74
N ARG A 129 55.15 42.80 -26.67
CA ARG A 129 54.54 41.47 -26.48
C ARG A 129 55.45 40.33 -27.01
N PHE A 130 56.68 40.64 -27.43
CA PHE A 130 57.66 39.67 -27.91
C PHE A 130 58.91 39.73 -27.02
N MET A 131 59.37 38.58 -26.54
CA MET A 131 60.51 38.51 -25.64
C MET A 131 61.57 37.53 -26.15
N GLY A 132 62.78 38.03 -26.38
CA GLY A 132 63.92 37.25 -26.82
C GLY A 132 64.80 36.79 -25.66
N MET A 133 65.27 35.54 -25.70
CA MET A 133 66.24 34.95 -24.77
C MET A 133 67.43 34.33 -25.52
N ASP A 134 68.51 33.98 -24.84
CA ASP A 134 69.74 33.54 -25.52
C ASP A 134 69.73 32.04 -25.82
N THR A 135 69.04 31.21 -25.03
CA THR A 135 68.96 29.75 -25.23
C THR A 135 67.56 29.19 -25.00
N SER A 136 67.26 28.02 -25.57
CA SER A 136 65.99 27.30 -25.34
C SER A 136 65.77 26.92 -23.86
N ALA A 137 66.83 26.54 -23.15
CA ALA A 137 66.77 26.21 -21.73
C ALA A 137 66.35 27.40 -20.84
N GLU A 138 66.70 28.63 -21.23
CA GLU A 138 66.24 29.85 -20.54
C GLU A 138 64.75 30.09 -20.76
N ILE A 139 64.25 29.83 -21.97
CA ILE A 139 62.82 29.92 -22.28
C ILE A 139 62.05 28.90 -21.43
N ASP A 140 62.50 27.64 -21.38
CA ASP A 140 61.87 26.59 -20.57
C ASP A 140 61.85 26.96 -19.08
N ALA A 141 62.98 27.44 -18.54
CA ALA A 141 63.07 27.89 -17.15
C ALA A 141 62.19 29.11 -16.85
N TRP A 142 62.07 30.05 -17.80
CA TRP A 142 61.20 31.21 -17.67
C TRP A 142 59.72 30.81 -17.70
N MET A 143 59.33 29.89 -18.59
CA MET A 143 57.96 29.38 -18.69
C MET A 143 57.54 28.60 -17.44
N ASP A 144 58.45 27.86 -16.80
CA ASP A 144 58.15 27.19 -15.53
C ASP A 144 57.94 28.17 -14.37
N GLN A 145 58.70 29.27 -14.34
CA GLN A 145 58.52 30.35 -13.35
C GLN A 145 57.27 31.21 -13.63
N HIS A 146 56.88 31.37 -14.89
CA HIS A 146 55.82 32.26 -15.34
C HIS A 146 54.74 31.52 -16.14
N LYS A 147 54.04 30.61 -15.45
CA LYS A 147 52.98 29.79 -16.05
C LYS A 147 51.85 30.67 -16.61
N GLU A 148 51.38 30.33 -17.81
CA GLU A 148 50.22 30.97 -18.47
C GLU A 148 50.42 32.45 -18.81
N ARG A 149 51.64 32.81 -19.26
CA ARG A 149 51.96 34.18 -19.69
C ARG A 149 52.44 34.33 -21.13
N ALA A 150 52.76 33.24 -21.81
CA ALA A 150 53.14 33.25 -23.21
C ALA A 150 52.23 32.29 -24.01
N GLN A 151 51.83 32.69 -25.21
CA GLN A 151 51.03 31.84 -26.11
C GLN A 151 51.89 30.73 -26.76
N ALA A 152 53.12 31.07 -27.15
CA ALA A 152 54.04 30.19 -27.84
C ALA A 152 55.50 30.62 -27.61
N ALA A 153 56.43 29.69 -27.80
CA ALA A 153 57.85 29.97 -27.92
C ALA A 153 58.41 29.32 -29.19
N VAL A 154 59.31 30.02 -29.89
CA VAL A 154 59.96 29.51 -31.10
C VAL A 154 61.47 29.60 -30.96
N PHE A 155 62.14 28.48 -31.17
CA PHE A 155 63.59 28.43 -31.30
C PHE A 155 63.93 28.38 -32.79
N LEU A 156 64.72 29.34 -33.28
CA LEU A 156 65.11 29.45 -34.69
C LEU A 156 66.59 29.12 -34.83
N ASP A 157 66.92 28.21 -35.75
CA ASP A 157 68.30 27.89 -36.14
C ASP A 157 68.47 28.22 -37.64
N VAL A 158 69.35 29.17 -37.95
CA VAL A 158 69.56 29.64 -39.32
C VAL A 158 70.87 29.07 -39.83
N GLU A 159 70.81 28.21 -40.84
CA GLU A 159 72.00 27.67 -41.49
C GLU A 159 72.67 28.74 -42.35
N VAL A 160 73.87 29.18 -41.97
CA VAL A 160 74.63 30.22 -42.70
C VAL A 160 75.81 29.60 -43.44
N VAL A 161 75.83 29.71 -44.77
CA VAL A 161 76.95 29.28 -45.62
C VAL A 161 77.48 30.48 -46.41
N GLY A 162 78.77 30.81 -46.20
CA GLY A 162 79.40 31.95 -46.88
C GLY A 162 78.85 33.32 -46.49
N GLY A 163 78.31 33.46 -45.27
CA GLY A 163 77.74 34.72 -44.76
C GLY A 163 76.31 35.01 -45.23
N LYS A 164 75.66 34.06 -45.92
CA LYS A 164 74.26 34.14 -46.33
C LYS A 164 73.44 33.01 -45.69
N PRO A 165 72.18 33.29 -45.29
CA PRO A 165 71.26 32.27 -44.81
C PRO A 165 70.84 31.35 -45.97
N VAL A 166 70.98 30.04 -45.79
CA VAL A 166 70.67 29.00 -46.79
C VAL A 166 69.45 28.17 -46.39
N GLY A 167 69.26 27.96 -45.10
CA GLY A 167 68.13 27.25 -44.51
C GLY A 167 67.71 27.88 -43.19
N ILE A 168 66.48 27.59 -42.76
CA ILE A 168 65.97 27.94 -41.45
C ILE A 168 65.23 26.73 -40.89
N ASP A 169 65.70 26.24 -39.76
CA ASP A 169 65.02 25.23 -38.95
C ASP A 169 64.41 25.93 -37.75
N TYR A 170 63.26 25.44 -37.27
CA TYR A 170 62.64 25.99 -36.08
C TYR A 170 61.93 24.93 -35.25
N ASP A 171 62.02 25.08 -33.93
CA ASP A 171 61.24 24.32 -32.97
C ASP A 171 60.15 25.23 -32.38
N LEU A 172 58.89 24.85 -32.55
CA LEU A 172 57.74 25.55 -31.97
C LEU A 172 57.26 24.82 -30.72
N GLN A 173 57.29 25.52 -29.60
CA GLN A 173 56.73 25.06 -28.33
C GLN A 173 55.41 25.79 -28.05
N THR A 174 54.33 25.01 -27.96
CA THR A 174 52.99 25.50 -27.58
C THR A 174 52.37 24.59 -26.52
N ASN A 175 51.34 25.08 -25.83
CA ASN A 175 50.55 24.24 -24.94
C ASN A 175 49.68 23.28 -25.76
N SER A 176 49.73 21.98 -25.47
CA SER A 176 48.94 20.96 -26.18
C SER A 176 47.55 20.71 -25.57
N SER A 177 47.24 21.30 -24.42
CA SER A 177 46.01 21.00 -23.68
C SER A 177 44.85 21.88 -24.14
N VAL A 178 43.78 21.27 -24.67
CA VAL A 178 42.52 21.98 -24.95
C VAL A 178 41.92 22.49 -23.65
N ARG A 179 41.53 23.77 -23.61
CA ARG A 179 40.93 24.39 -22.43
C ARG A 179 39.49 24.81 -22.72
N TYR A 180 38.64 24.78 -21.68
CA TYR A 180 37.22 25.16 -21.75
C TYR A 180 36.93 26.33 -20.81
N PHE A 181 36.37 27.43 -21.33
CA PHE A 181 36.11 28.66 -20.57
C PHE A 181 34.97 29.44 -21.20
N LYS A 182 34.02 29.90 -20.37
CA LYS A 182 32.84 30.69 -20.79
C LYS A 182 32.11 30.13 -22.03
N ASN A 183 31.91 28.80 -22.07
CA ASN A 183 31.25 28.08 -23.17
C ASN A 183 31.97 28.06 -24.52
N GLU A 184 33.23 28.46 -24.58
CA GLU A 184 34.06 28.31 -25.79
C GLU A 184 35.21 27.32 -25.56
N PHE A 185 35.34 26.36 -26.48
CA PHE A 185 36.51 25.51 -26.58
C PHE A 185 37.54 26.23 -27.45
N GLN A 186 38.68 26.59 -26.86
CA GLN A 186 39.81 27.13 -27.61
C GLN A 186 40.82 26.01 -27.79
N SER A 187 40.99 25.56 -29.04
CA SER A 187 42.06 24.62 -29.38
C SER A 187 43.37 25.39 -29.49
N PRO A 188 44.39 25.11 -28.67
CA PRO A 188 45.69 25.77 -28.76
C PRO A 188 46.33 25.61 -30.14
N ASN A 189 46.06 24.47 -30.80
CA ASN A 189 46.59 24.19 -32.12
C ASN A 189 46.09 25.21 -33.16
N PHE A 190 44.79 25.55 -33.12
CA PHE A 190 44.21 26.50 -34.07
C PHE A 190 44.35 27.95 -33.64
N PHE A 191 44.42 28.21 -32.33
CA PHE A 191 44.50 29.58 -31.81
C PHE A 191 45.92 30.13 -31.77
N SER A 192 46.93 29.36 -31.34
CA SER A 192 48.31 29.83 -31.22
C SER A 192 49.28 29.11 -32.14
N GLN A 193 49.22 27.78 -32.23
CA GLN A 193 50.23 27.00 -32.97
C GLN A 193 50.22 27.30 -34.47
N VAL A 194 49.07 27.19 -35.14
CA VAL A 194 48.96 27.41 -36.58
C VAL A 194 49.28 28.86 -36.97
N PRO A 195 48.72 29.90 -36.33
CA PRO A 195 49.07 31.29 -36.69
C PRO A 195 50.55 31.61 -36.51
N VAL A 196 51.19 31.11 -35.44
CA VAL A 196 52.64 31.31 -35.21
C VAL A 196 53.46 30.55 -36.25
N GLN A 197 53.10 29.31 -36.55
CA GLN A 197 53.77 28.52 -37.59
C GLN A 197 53.71 29.20 -38.96
N VAL A 198 52.52 29.64 -39.39
CA VAL A 198 52.33 30.34 -40.67
C VAL A 198 53.12 31.65 -40.71
N ALA A 199 53.16 32.41 -39.62
CA ALA A 199 53.91 33.66 -39.55
C ALA A 199 55.44 33.45 -39.64
N VAL A 200 55.98 32.45 -38.93
CA VAL A 200 57.41 32.13 -38.92
C VAL A 200 57.85 31.58 -40.27
N GLU A 201 57.11 30.64 -40.86
CA GLU A 201 57.40 30.11 -42.19
C GLU A 201 57.33 31.20 -43.25
N ARG A 202 56.33 32.10 -43.16
CA ARG A 202 56.16 33.22 -44.10
C ARG A 202 57.32 34.18 -44.09
N GLU A 203 57.69 34.70 -42.92
CA GLU A 203 58.76 35.68 -42.81
C GLU A 203 60.15 35.04 -42.97
N GLY A 204 60.34 33.79 -42.54
CA GLY A 204 61.55 33.01 -42.80
C GLY A 204 61.79 32.77 -44.30
N ALA A 205 60.76 32.38 -45.04
CA ALA A 205 60.89 32.19 -46.50
C ALA A 205 61.12 33.52 -47.25
N LYS A 206 60.49 34.62 -46.82
CA LYS A 206 60.76 35.96 -47.37
C LYS A 206 62.20 36.40 -47.11
N MET A 207 62.70 36.16 -45.90
CA MET A 207 64.07 36.46 -45.50
C MET A 207 65.07 35.68 -46.37
N LEU A 208 64.89 34.35 -46.51
CA LEU A 208 65.72 33.51 -47.38
C LEU A 208 65.68 33.98 -48.85
N ALA A 209 64.49 34.35 -49.35
CA ALA A 209 64.33 34.88 -50.70
C ALA A 209 65.11 36.19 -50.91
N ARG A 210 65.04 37.14 -49.97
CA ARG A 210 65.76 38.43 -50.05
C ARG A 210 67.28 38.23 -50.12
N HIS A 211 67.82 37.35 -49.26
CA HIS A 211 69.28 37.12 -49.20
C HIS A 211 69.80 36.25 -50.35
N LYS A 212 68.96 35.37 -50.92
CA LYS A 212 69.30 34.52 -52.06
C LYS A 212 69.25 35.26 -53.41
N PHE A 213 68.24 36.10 -53.63
CA PHE A 213 68.03 36.79 -54.91
C PHE A 213 68.58 38.23 -54.97
N GLY A 214 69.03 38.80 -53.84
CA GLY A 214 69.67 40.12 -53.78
C GLY A 214 68.69 41.30 -53.95
N SER A 215 69.17 42.52 -53.68
CA SER A 215 68.35 43.75 -53.57
C SER A 215 67.69 44.26 -54.87
N LEU A 216 67.70 43.49 -55.96
CA LEU A 216 67.01 43.81 -57.21
C LEU A 216 65.53 43.42 -57.21
N SER A 217 65.04 42.85 -56.09
CA SER A 217 63.63 42.53 -55.88
C SER A 217 63.16 43.01 -54.52
N ALA A 218 63.28 44.31 -54.24
CA ALA A 218 62.64 44.94 -53.08
C ALA A 218 61.10 44.78 -53.07
N GLU A 219 60.51 44.24 -54.15
CA GLU A 219 59.08 43.97 -54.31
C GLU A 219 58.81 42.55 -54.88
N ALA A 220 59.55 41.52 -54.46
CA ALA A 220 58.98 40.18 -54.51
C ALA A 220 57.98 40.07 -53.36
N ASP A 221 56.79 40.62 -53.57
CA ASP A 221 55.70 40.62 -52.60
C ASP A 221 55.07 39.21 -52.56
N ILE A 222 55.86 38.25 -52.04
CA ILE A 222 55.41 36.87 -51.87
C ILE A 222 54.37 36.90 -50.74
N SER A 223 53.11 36.98 -51.14
CA SER A 223 51.95 36.93 -50.25
C SER A 223 51.22 35.60 -50.46
N TRP A 224 50.97 34.90 -49.37
CA TRP A 224 50.05 33.78 -49.33
C TRP A 224 49.29 33.83 -48.01
N SER A 225 48.01 33.49 -48.07
CA SER A 225 47.13 33.33 -46.92
C SER A 225 46.81 31.85 -46.75
N VAL A 226 46.66 31.44 -45.49
CA VAL A 226 46.29 30.07 -45.14
C VAL A 226 44.90 30.09 -44.54
N GLY A 227 43.97 29.41 -45.19
CA GLY A 227 42.60 29.22 -44.71
C GLY A 227 42.41 27.80 -44.20
N ILE A 228 41.82 27.65 -43.02
CA ILE A 228 41.44 26.35 -42.45
C ILE A 228 39.92 26.30 -42.29
N SER A 229 39.32 25.23 -42.80
CA SER A 229 37.91 24.89 -42.58
C SER A 229 37.81 23.47 -42.03
N SER A 230 36.78 23.20 -41.23
CA SER A 230 36.40 21.83 -40.88
C SER A 230 35.88 21.09 -42.12
N PHE A 231 35.73 19.77 -42.04
CA PHE A 231 35.00 19.02 -43.08
C PHE A 231 33.49 19.21 -42.89
N ALA A 232 32.72 19.18 -43.97
CA ALA A 232 31.28 19.03 -43.86
C ALA A 232 30.97 17.73 -43.12
N HIS A 233 30.23 17.81 -42.02
CA HIS A 233 29.93 16.65 -41.19
C HIS A 233 28.48 16.70 -40.67
N PRO A 234 27.85 15.52 -40.49
CA PRO A 234 26.62 15.43 -39.70
C PRO A 234 26.93 15.73 -38.21
N PRO A 235 25.92 15.96 -37.35
CA PRO A 235 26.13 16.14 -35.92
C PRO A 235 26.94 14.96 -35.35
N MET A 236 28.02 15.27 -34.65
CA MET A 236 28.93 14.26 -34.07
C MET A 236 28.42 13.72 -32.74
N VAL A 237 27.42 14.37 -32.12
CA VAL A 237 26.83 13.97 -30.84
C VAL A 237 25.31 13.87 -30.98
N ILE A 238 24.70 12.94 -30.24
CA ILE A 238 23.24 12.73 -30.21
C ILE A 238 22.52 14.04 -29.86
N GLU A 239 21.64 14.50 -30.74
CA GLU A 239 20.91 15.77 -30.63
C GLU A 239 19.87 15.76 -29.49
N SER A 240 19.49 14.57 -29.01
CA SER A 240 18.48 14.40 -27.96
C SER A 240 19.00 13.50 -26.82
N ARG A 241 19.45 14.12 -25.72
CA ARG A 241 19.73 13.42 -24.45
C ARG A 241 18.48 13.08 -23.63
N ILE A 242 17.28 13.25 -24.22
CA ILE A 242 16.00 12.92 -23.59
C ILE A 242 15.98 11.50 -23.01
N PRO A 243 16.44 10.45 -23.71
CA PRO A 243 16.33 9.07 -23.21
C PRO A 243 17.08 8.83 -21.90
N GLU A 244 18.23 9.50 -21.73
CA GLU A 244 19.09 9.36 -20.55
C GLU A 244 18.46 10.01 -19.31
N PHE A 245 17.84 11.20 -19.46
CA PHE A 245 17.29 11.94 -18.33
C PHE A 245 15.79 11.69 -18.11
N ALA A 246 15.03 11.34 -19.14
CA ALA A 246 13.57 11.16 -19.06
C ALA A 246 13.17 9.82 -18.44
N ALA A 247 14.02 8.79 -18.52
CA ALA A 247 13.72 7.46 -17.99
C ALA A 247 13.35 7.46 -16.49
N PRO A 248 14.09 8.14 -15.59
CA PRO A 248 13.69 8.34 -14.20
C PRO A 248 12.32 9.00 -13.99
N PHE A 249 12.00 10.04 -14.77
CA PHE A 249 10.73 10.76 -14.64
C PHE A 249 9.56 9.92 -15.16
N LEU A 250 9.73 9.20 -16.28
CA LEU A 250 8.73 8.27 -16.81
C LEU A 250 8.53 7.07 -15.87
N TYR A 251 9.58 6.59 -15.22
CA TYR A 251 9.49 5.61 -14.14
C TYR A 251 8.69 6.13 -12.94
N ALA A 252 8.91 7.39 -12.54
CA ALA A 252 8.17 8.02 -11.44
C ALA A 252 6.66 8.04 -11.68
N VAL A 253 6.21 8.24 -12.93
CA VAL A 253 4.79 8.16 -13.30
C VAL A 253 4.21 6.77 -13.00
N GLY A 254 4.91 5.70 -13.40
CA GLY A 254 4.47 4.33 -13.12
C GLY A 254 4.50 3.99 -11.63
N MET A 255 5.48 4.52 -10.90
CA MET A 255 5.60 4.33 -9.45
C MET A 255 4.47 4.99 -8.66
N PHE A 256 3.99 6.16 -9.10
CA PHE A 256 2.85 6.80 -8.47
C PHE A 256 1.60 5.89 -8.49
N ASN A 257 1.36 5.24 -9.63
CA ASN A 257 0.25 4.30 -9.80
C ASN A 257 0.41 3.04 -8.92
N PHE A 258 1.63 2.50 -8.84
CA PHE A 258 1.99 1.39 -7.96
C PHE A 258 1.68 1.70 -6.49
N VAL A 259 2.18 2.83 -5.97
CA VAL A 259 2.00 3.23 -4.57
C VAL A 259 0.53 3.48 -4.25
N ALA A 260 -0.20 4.17 -5.14
CA ALA A 260 -1.62 4.44 -4.94
C ALA A 260 -2.46 3.15 -4.83
N THR A 261 -2.15 2.15 -5.68
CA THR A 261 -2.83 0.85 -5.67
C THR A 261 -2.51 0.06 -4.41
N LEU A 262 -1.25 0.02 -4.01
CA LEU A 262 -0.81 -0.64 -2.78
C LEU A 262 -1.48 -0.04 -1.53
N ILE A 263 -1.57 1.30 -1.43
CA ILE A 263 -2.26 1.97 -0.32
C ILE A 263 -3.75 1.60 -0.30
N ALA A 264 -4.42 1.58 -1.47
CA ALA A 264 -5.83 1.25 -1.55
C ALA A 264 -6.12 -0.17 -1.06
N LEU A 265 -5.30 -1.15 -1.47
CA LEU A 265 -5.42 -2.55 -1.04
C LEU A 265 -5.18 -2.72 0.46
N VAL A 266 -4.11 -2.11 0.99
CA VAL A 266 -3.79 -2.20 2.41
C VAL A 266 -4.86 -1.52 3.27
N THR A 267 -5.44 -0.42 2.80
CA THR A 267 -6.54 0.27 3.48
C THR A 267 -7.82 -0.59 3.52
N GLU A 268 -8.18 -1.26 2.42
CA GLU A 268 -9.33 -2.18 2.39
C GLU A 268 -9.13 -3.41 3.29
N ARG A 269 -7.88 -3.87 3.46
CA ARG A 269 -7.54 -4.92 4.43
C ARG A 269 -7.65 -4.42 5.87
N GLN A 270 -7.03 -3.28 6.20
CA GLN A 270 -7.01 -2.73 7.55
C GLN A 270 -8.41 -2.42 8.09
N THR A 271 -9.30 -1.92 7.24
CA THR A 271 -10.69 -1.61 7.61
C THR A 271 -11.59 -2.84 7.76
N GLY A 272 -11.08 -4.05 7.46
CA GLY A 272 -11.85 -5.28 7.56
C GLY A 272 -12.94 -5.45 6.49
N GLN A 273 -13.01 -4.57 5.50
CA GLN A 273 -14.02 -4.58 4.43
C GLN A 273 -13.98 -5.90 3.63
N ARG A 274 -12.77 -6.42 3.32
CA ARG A 274 -12.60 -7.73 2.67
C ARG A 274 -13.25 -8.86 3.47
N GLN A 275 -13.13 -8.83 4.80
CA GLN A 275 -13.73 -9.83 5.67
C GLN A 275 -15.26 -9.68 5.76
N GLY A 276 -15.76 -8.44 5.82
CA GLY A 276 -17.20 -8.16 5.75
C GLY A 276 -17.84 -8.74 4.49
N MET A 277 -17.22 -8.51 3.32
CA MET A 277 -17.69 -9.09 2.04
C MET A 277 -17.63 -10.62 2.05
N ARG A 278 -16.59 -11.21 2.64
CA ARG A 278 -16.47 -12.68 2.77
C ARG A 278 -17.59 -13.27 3.63
N ASN A 279 -17.94 -12.61 4.72
CA ASN A 279 -19.06 -13.03 5.59
C ASN A 279 -20.41 -12.93 4.86
N ALA A 280 -20.55 -11.98 3.92
CA ALA A 280 -21.72 -11.88 3.03
C ALA A 280 -21.73 -12.91 1.88
N GLY A 281 -20.75 -13.82 1.83
CA GLY A 281 -20.69 -14.88 0.81
C GLY A 281 -19.96 -14.49 -0.48
N MET A 282 -19.06 -13.51 -0.44
CA MET A 282 -18.15 -13.23 -1.55
C MET A 282 -17.17 -14.38 -1.77
N LEU A 283 -16.97 -14.79 -3.02
CA LEU A 283 -15.92 -15.74 -3.41
C LEU A 283 -14.54 -15.05 -3.37
N GLU A 284 -13.51 -15.75 -2.89
CA GLU A 284 -12.14 -15.21 -2.88
C GLU A 284 -11.62 -14.87 -4.28
N SER A 285 -11.98 -15.67 -5.29
CA SER A 285 -11.62 -15.41 -6.69
C SER A 285 -12.24 -14.13 -7.25
N SER A 286 -13.48 -13.81 -6.87
CA SER A 286 -14.17 -12.61 -7.34
C SER A 286 -13.46 -11.33 -6.86
N PHE A 287 -12.88 -11.33 -5.67
CA PHE A 287 -12.10 -10.21 -5.13
C PHE A 287 -10.85 -9.94 -5.98
N TRP A 288 -10.03 -10.97 -6.21
CA TRP A 288 -8.78 -10.83 -6.97
C TRP A 288 -9.05 -10.42 -8.42
N ILE A 289 -10.04 -11.05 -9.06
CA ILE A 289 -10.40 -10.74 -10.45
C ILE A 289 -10.94 -9.31 -10.58
N SER A 290 -11.81 -8.84 -9.67
CA SER A 290 -12.35 -7.48 -9.80
C SER A 290 -11.30 -6.40 -9.60
N TRP A 291 -10.36 -6.61 -8.67
CA TRP A 291 -9.23 -5.70 -8.47
C TRP A 291 -8.29 -5.70 -9.66
N TYR A 292 -7.91 -6.89 -10.14
CA TYR A 292 -7.01 -7.01 -11.29
C TYR A 292 -7.62 -6.39 -12.55
N LEU A 293 -8.91 -6.66 -12.85
CA LEU A 293 -9.60 -6.06 -13.98
C LEU A 293 -9.71 -4.52 -13.88
N TRP A 294 -9.92 -3.99 -12.68
CA TRP A 294 -9.94 -2.54 -12.46
C TRP A 294 -8.56 -1.91 -12.72
N GLU A 295 -7.50 -2.56 -12.27
CA GLU A 295 -6.14 -2.09 -12.54
C GLU A 295 -5.77 -2.22 -14.02
N VAL A 296 -6.26 -3.22 -14.75
CA VAL A 296 -6.12 -3.29 -16.22
C VAL A 296 -6.70 -2.05 -16.89
N VAL A 297 -7.93 -1.66 -16.52
CA VAL A 297 -8.59 -0.46 -17.07
C VAL A 297 -7.81 0.80 -16.72
N THR A 298 -7.37 0.91 -15.46
CA THR A 298 -6.63 2.10 -15.00
C THR A 298 -5.26 2.20 -15.68
N ASN A 299 -4.52 1.09 -15.77
CA ASN A 299 -3.21 1.02 -16.43
C ASN A 299 -3.30 1.29 -17.94
N PHE A 300 -4.37 0.82 -18.58
CA PHE A 300 -4.65 1.14 -19.99
C PHE A 300 -4.82 2.65 -20.18
N MET A 301 -5.61 3.29 -19.32
CA MET A 301 -5.84 4.74 -19.37
C MET A 301 -4.55 5.51 -19.11
N THR A 302 -3.82 5.22 -18.03
CA THR A 302 -2.56 5.92 -17.69
C THR A 302 -1.50 5.73 -18.77
N SER A 303 -1.33 4.53 -19.31
CA SER A 303 -0.37 4.26 -20.39
C SER A 303 -0.73 5.00 -21.68
N SER A 304 -2.02 5.06 -22.02
CA SER A 304 -2.51 5.86 -23.15
C SER A 304 -2.22 7.35 -22.95
N PHE A 305 -2.48 7.89 -21.76
CA PHE A 305 -2.23 9.30 -21.46
C PHE A 305 -0.74 9.66 -21.46
N ILE A 306 0.16 8.78 -21.00
CA ILE A 306 1.61 9.01 -21.08
C ILE A 306 2.03 9.23 -22.53
N VAL A 307 1.60 8.35 -23.44
CA VAL A 307 1.92 8.45 -24.87
C VAL A 307 1.27 9.69 -25.50
N LEU A 308 0.00 9.96 -25.18
CA LEU A 308 -0.73 11.13 -25.69
C LEU A 308 -0.08 12.45 -25.24
N PHE A 309 0.27 12.58 -23.96
CA PHE A 309 0.97 13.76 -23.46
C PHE A 309 2.37 13.88 -24.07
N GLY A 310 3.09 12.77 -24.23
CA GLY A 310 4.37 12.77 -24.95
C GLY A 310 4.26 13.27 -26.39
N MET A 311 3.20 12.88 -27.11
CA MET A 311 2.89 13.40 -28.45
C MET A 311 2.46 14.88 -28.43
N MET A 312 1.69 15.28 -27.42
CA MET A 312 1.22 16.67 -27.25
C MET A 312 2.40 17.64 -27.09
N PHE A 313 3.41 17.27 -26.29
CA PHE A 313 4.64 18.04 -26.11
C PHE A 313 5.68 17.84 -27.23
N GLN A 314 5.31 17.15 -28.32
CA GLN A 314 6.14 16.95 -29.51
C GLN A 314 7.46 16.19 -29.28
N PHE A 315 7.51 15.30 -28.30
CA PHE A 315 8.71 14.48 -28.08
C PHE A 315 8.93 13.47 -29.21
N ARG A 316 10.14 13.48 -29.78
CA ARG A 316 10.53 12.61 -30.91
C ARG A 316 10.35 11.13 -30.61
N ILE A 317 10.64 10.71 -29.37
CA ILE A 317 10.47 9.33 -28.89
C ILE A 317 9.05 8.83 -29.13
N PHE A 318 8.02 9.67 -28.95
CA PHE A 318 6.62 9.27 -29.12
C PHE A 318 6.08 9.54 -30.52
N LEU A 319 6.62 10.52 -31.25
CA LEU A 319 6.19 10.88 -32.60
C LEU A 319 6.72 9.95 -33.68
N LYS A 320 7.99 9.52 -33.57
CA LYS A 320 8.69 8.74 -34.61
C LYS A 320 8.52 7.23 -34.42
N ASN A 321 8.49 6.76 -33.18
CA ASN A 321 8.25 5.36 -32.88
C ASN A 321 6.76 5.01 -33.04
N ASN A 322 6.47 3.75 -33.37
CA ASN A 322 5.08 3.29 -33.45
C ASN A 322 4.35 3.42 -32.10
N TYR A 323 3.13 3.99 -32.12
CA TYR A 323 2.27 4.14 -30.94
C TYR A 323 2.09 2.82 -30.17
N GLY A 324 1.88 1.71 -30.87
CA GLY A 324 1.70 0.40 -30.24
C GLY A 324 2.91 -0.02 -29.43
N LEU A 325 4.13 0.17 -29.95
CA LEU A 325 5.35 -0.24 -29.24
C LEU A 325 5.54 0.54 -27.94
N THR A 326 5.39 1.86 -27.97
CA THR A 326 5.52 2.71 -26.78
C THR A 326 4.39 2.44 -25.78
N PHE A 327 3.15 2.32 -26.26
CA PHE A 327 2.00 1.96 -25.43
C PHE A 327 2.19 0.60 -24.71
N PHE A 328 2.57 -0.46 -25.44
CA PHE A 328 2.73 -1.79 -24.85
C PHE A 328 3.86 -1.84 -23.82
N LEU A 329 4.97 -1.09 -24.03
CA LEU A 329 6.03 -1.00 -23.03
C LEU A 329 5.51 -0.45 -21.70
N PHE A 330 4.84 0.71 -21.72
CA PHE A 330 4.28 1.30 -20.50
C PHE A 330 3.16 0.46 -19.89
N PHE A 331 2.28 -0.11 -20.72
CA PHE A 331 1.16 -0.92 -20.26
C PHE A 331 1.63 -2.20 -19.56
N LEU A 332 2.52 -2.96 -20.18
CA LEU A 332 3.06 -4.19 -19.59
C LEU A 332 3.91 -3.89 -18.36
N PHE A 333 4.71 -2.82 -18.37
CA PHE A 333 5.45 -2.36 -17.18
C PHE A 333 4.49 -2.06 -16.02
N GLN A 334 3.45 -1.26 -16.24
CA GLN A 334 2.48 -0.91 -15.20
C GLN A 334 1.71 -2.14 -14.69
N MET A 335 1.34 -3.08 -15.58
CA MET A 335 0.71 -4.34 -15.20
C MET A 335 1.61 -5.23 -14.34
N THR A 336 2.90 -5.24 -14.63
CA THR A 336 3.89 -5.99 -13.85
C THR A 336 4.10 -5.34 -12.49
N MET A 337 4.17 -4.02 -12.44
CA MET A 337 4.26 -3.26 -11.19
C MET A 337 3.00 -3.45 -10.31
N THR A 338 1.78 -3.44 -10.87
CA THR A 338 0.57 -3.73 -10.08
C THR A 338 0.56 -5.17 -9.55
N SER A 339 1.08 -6.13 -10.33
CA SER A 339 1.26 -7.52 -9.87
C SER A 339 2.27 -7.62 -8.72
N LEU A 340 3.36 -6.85 -8.78
CA LEU A 340 4.31 -6.69 -7.68
C LEU A 340 3.67 -6.03 -6.45
N ALA A 341 2.75 -5.09 -6.64
CA ALA A 341 1.99 -4.48 -5.53
C ALA A 341 1.14 -5.51 -4.80
N PHE A 342 0.52 -6.46 -5.51
CA PHE A 342 -0.23 -7.56 -4.89
C PHE A 342 0.66 -8.50 -4.07
N ILE A 343 1.92 -8.71 -4.46
CA ILE A 343 2.90 -9.45 -3.63
C ILE A 343 3.16 -8.70 -2.33
N PHE A 344 3.50 -7.41 -2.41
CA PHE A 344 3.80 -6.61 -1.23
C PHE A 344 2.59 -6.48 -0.29
N PHE A 345 1.39 -6.39 -0.86
CA PHE A 345 0.14 -6.42 -0.12
C PHE A 345 0.05 -7.63 0.81
N ALA A 346 0.53 -8.82 0.42
CA ALA A 346 0.49 -10.00 1.28
C ALA A 346 1.19 -9.77 2.64
N PHE A 347 2.30 -9.04 2.66
CA PHE A 347 3.12 -8.80 3.86
C PHE A 347 2.70 -7.58 4.68
N MET A 348 1.96 -6.65 4.07
CA MET A 348 1.63 -5.36 4.68
C MET A 348 0.36 -5.42 5.52
N ARG A 349 0.44 -4.81 6.70
CA ARG A 349 -0.68 -4.66 7.65
C ARG A 349 -1.12 -3.21 7.86
N ARG A 350 -0.23 -2.24 7.61
CA ARG A 350 -0.50 -0.81 7.81
C ARG A 350 -0.23 -0.01 6.53
N PRO A 351 -1.09 0.95 6.17
CA PRO A 351 -0.91 1.75 4.96
C PRO A 351 0.35 2.63 5.01
N GLN A 352 0.80 3.07 6.20
CA GLN A 352 2.04 3.83 6.30
C GLN A 352 3.26 3.01 5.84
N ALA A 353 3.25 1.69 6.07
CA ALA A 353 4.33 0.80 5.60
C ALA A 353 4.35 0.67 4.07
N ALA A 354 3.17 0.77 3.42
CA ALA A 354 3.08 0.78 1.96
C ALA A 354 3.78 2.00 1.35
N VAL A 355 3.65 3.18 1.98
CA VAL A 355 4.31 4.41 1.55
C VAL A 355 5.84 4.26 1.63
N SER A 356 6.36 3.77 2.77
CA SER A 356 7.80 3.57 2.97
C SER A 356 8.40 2.58 1.97
N ILE A 357 7.71 1.47 1.69
CA ILE A 357 8.15 0.48 0.70
C ILE A 357 8.05 1.06 -0.72
N GLY A 358 7.02 1.86 -1.01
CA GLY A 358 6.92 2.62 -2.24
C GLY A 358 8.15 3.50 -2.50
N PHE A 359 8.58 4.27 -1.50
CA PHE A 359 9.81 5.07 -1.59
C PHE A 359 11.06 4.21 -1.74
N PHE A 360 11.17 3.09 -1.01
CA PHE A 360 12.30 2.18 -1.13
C PHE A 360 12.43 1.61 -2.55
N VAL A 361 11.33 1.11 -3.13
CA VAL A 361 11.30 0.60 -4.51
C VAL A 361 11.59 1.72 -5.52
N TYR A 362 11.12 2.94 -5.27
CA TYR A 362 11.42 4.09 -6.11
C TYR A 362 12.93 4.38 -6.14
N PHE A 363 13.58 4.51 -4.98
CA PHE A 363 15.02 4.79 -4.91
C PHE A 363 15.86 3.65 -5.49
N LEU A 364 15.52 2.40 -5.18
CA LEU A 364 16.20 1.24 -5.72
C LEU A 364 16.08 1.20 -7.25
N GLY A 365 14.87 1.41 -7.77
CA GLY A 365 14.63 1.47 -9.20
C GLY A 365 15.37 2.62 -9.87
N TYR A 366 15.39 3.81 -9.26
CA TYR A 366 16.13 4.96 -9.79
C TYR A 366 17.63 4.66 -9.97
N ILE A 367 18.27 4.09 -8.94
CA ILE A 367 19.69 3.70 -9.00
C ILE A 367 19.92 2.67 -10.10
N MET A 368 19.06 1.66 -10.20
CA MET A 368 19.22 0.60 -11.20
C MET A 368 18.93 1.08 -12.64
N ILE A 369 18.00 2.01 -12.83
CA ILE A 369 17.77 2.66 -14.13
C ILE A 369 19.04 3.40 -14.58
N ALA A 370 19.72 4.13 -13.69
CA ALA A 370 20.97 4.81 -14.04
C ALA A 370 22.07 3.81 -14.46
N VAL A 371 22.14 2.65 -13.80
CA VAL A 371 23.05 1.56 -14.18
C VAL A 371 22.72 1.02 -15.57
N VAL A 372 21.43 0.79 -15.87
CA VAL A 372 20.97 0.30 -17.18
C VAL A 372 21.23 1.31 -18.30
N VAL A 373 21.03 2.60 -18.04
CA VAL A 373 21.36 3.67 -18.99
C VAL A 373 22.86 3.69 -19.31
N SER A 374 23.70 3.23 -18.39
CA SER A 374 25.16 3.08 -18.62
C SER A 374 25.53 1.87 -19.50
N GLY A 375 24.54 1.09 -19.98
CA GLY A 375 24.72 -0.04 -20.90
C GLY A 375 24.80 -1.42 -20.22
N TRP A 376 25.00 -1.49 -18.90
CA TRP A 376 25.06 -2.77 -18.18
C TRP A 376 23.69 -3.18 -17.63
N PRO A 377 23.25 -4.45 -17.71
CA PRO A 377 23.91 -5.64 -18.27
C PRO A 377 23.48 -5.98 -19.71
N TYR A 378 22.74 -5.11 -20.40
CA TYR A 378 22.04 -5.44 -21.67
C TYR A 378 22.81 -5.06 -22.94
N ASP A 379 24.09 -4.75 -22.82
CA ASP A 379 25.00 -4.58 -23.95
C ASP A 379 25.63 -5.93 -24.34
N GLY A 380 25.91 -6.13 -25.62
CA GLY A 380 26.44 -7.39 -26.18
C GLY A 380 27.81 -7.75 -25.64
N SER A 381 28.56 -6.77 -25.12
CA SER A 381 29.84 -6.99 -24.44
C SER A 381 29.71 -7.85 -23.17
N TYR A 382 28.50 -8.00 -22.61
CA TYR A 382 28.22 -8.68 -21.34
C TYR A 382 27.54 -10.05 -21.51
N GLU A 383 27.55 -10.64 -22.70
CA GLU A 383 26.78 -11.87 -22.99
C GLU A 383 27.37 -13.15 -22.36
N ASN A 384 28.62 -13.11 -21.87
CA ASN A 384 29.36 -14.31 -21.42
C ASN A 384 29.62 -14.37 -19.89
N GLY A 385 29.63 -15.60 -19.35
CA GLY A 385 30.09 -15.88 -17.99
C GLY A 385 29.15 -15.42 -16.87
N LEU A 386 29.70 -14.82 -15.81
CA LEU A 386 28.93 -14.30 -14.66
C LEU A 386 27.94 -13.18 -15.06
N ASN A 387 28.22 -12.46 -16.13
CA ASN A 387 27.38 -11.36 -16.61
C ASN A 387 26.00 -11.83 -17.10
N TYR A 388 25.90 -13.04 -17.66
CA TYR A 388 24.61 -13.63 -18.04
C TYR A 388 23.71 -13.90 -16.82
N VAL A 389 24.29 -14.24 -15.66
CA VAL A 389 23.52 -14.40 -14.42
C VAL A 389 22.97 -13.06 -13.96
N PHE A 390 23.76 -11.99 -14.04
CA PHE A 390 23.29 -10.63 -13.74
C PHE A 390 22.21 -10.17 -14.72
N TYR A 391 22.35 -10.48 -16.01
CA TYR A 391 21.32 -10.24 -17.02
C TYR A 391 19.98 -10.89 -16.62
N MET A 392 19.99 -12.17 -16.22
CA MET A 392 18.77 -12.88 -15.80
C MET A 392 18.17 -12.31 -14.52
N ILE A 393 18.99 -12.06 -13.49
CA ILE A 393 18.52 -11.54 -12.20
C ILE A 393 17.97 -10.12 -12.34
N LEU A 394 18.63 -9.28 -13.13
CA LEU A 394 18.21 -7.89 -13.31
C LEU A 394 17.01 -7.76 -14.23
N SER A 395 16.78 -8.73 -15.11
CA SER A 395 15.57 -8.79 -15.93
C SER A 395 14.32 -8.97 -15.07
N ILE A 396 14.38 -9.72 -13.95
CA ILE A 396 13.26 -9.94 -12.99
C ILE A 396 12.68 -8.63 -12.44
N PHE A 397 13.46 -7.55 -12.47
CA PHE A 397 13.05 -6.24 -11.97
C PHE A 397 12.45 -5.38 -13.10
N PRO A 398 11.14 -5.07 -13.08
CA PRO A 398 10.45 -4.47 -14.22
C PRO A 398 10.98 -3.10 -14.64
N TRP A 399 11.56 -2.33 -13.69
CA TRP A 399 12.12 -1.01 -13.97
C TRP A 399 13.38 -1.06 -14.83
N ASN A 400 14.15 -2.16 -14.78
CA ASN A 400 15.31 -2.35 -15.65
C ASN A 400 14.89 -2.58 -17.10
N LEU A 401 13.84 -3.38 -17.30
CA LEU A 401 13.23 -3.63 -18.60
C LEU A 401 12.61 -2.37 -19.21
N LEU A 402 11.98 -1.53 -18.38
CA LEU A 402 11.50 -0.21 -18.81
C LEU A 402 12.65 0.68 -19.28
N ALA A 403 13.74 0.78 -18.50
CA ALA A 403 14.91 1.59 -18.87
C ALA A 403 15.54 1.12 -20.18
N LYS A 404 15.69 -0.19 -20.35
CA LYS A 404 16.20 -0.78 -21.60
C LYS A 404 15.28 -0.48 -22.80
N GLY A 405 13.97 -0.60 -22.64
CA GLY A 405 13.02 -0.25 -23.70
C GLY A 405 13.04 1.25 -24.06
N LEU A 406 13.16 2.13 -23.06
CA LEU A 406 13.22 3.58 -23.27
C LEU A 406 14.52 4.03 -23.93
N THR A 407 15.65 3.42 -23.56
CA THR A 407 16.96 3.68 -24.20
C THR A 407 16.93 3.26 -25.67
N ASP A 408 16.38 2.09 -26.00
CA ASP A 408 16.27 1.65 -27.40
C ASP A 408 15.34 2.53 -28.24
N PHE A 409 14.21 3.00 -27.69
CA PHE A 409 13.36 3.99 -28.38
C PHE A 409 14.05 5.35 -28.54
N GLY A 410 14.87 5.70 -27.56
CA GLY A 410 15.69 6.89 -27.56
C GLY A 410 16.75 6.88 -28.65
N ASP A 411 17.56 5.84 -28.70
CA ASP A 411 18.61 5.65 -29.69
C ASP A 411 18.03 5.62 -31.11
N ALA A 412 16.85 4.97 -31.28
CA ALA A 412 16.12 4.96 -32.54
C ALA A 412 15.58 6.33 -32.98
N THR A 413 15.60 7.34 -32.11
CA THR A 413 15.11 8.71 -32.38
C THR A 413 16.14 9.79 -32.07
N ALA A 414 17.40 9.38 -31.92
CA ALA A 414 18.53 10.23 -31.53
C ALA A 414 18.75 11.46 -32.44
N THR A 415 18.50 11.34 -33.75
CA THR A 415 18.67 12.44 -34.72
C THR A 415 17.35 12.78 -35.42
N LYS A 416 17.25 13.99 -35.99
CA LYS A 416 16.06 14.43 -36.79
C LYS A 416 15.72 13.49 -37.95
N GLU A 417 16.74 12.86 -38.53
CA GLU A 417 16.65 11.99 -39.70
C GLU A 417 16.37 10.53 -39.34
N SER A 418 16.45 10.15 -38.07
CA SER A 418 16.17 8.78 -37.64
C SER A 418 14.73 8.36 -37.97
N PRO A 419 14.52 7.15 -38.53
CA PRO A 419 13.21 6.67 -38.96
C PRO A 419 12.29 6.23 -37.80
N GLY A 420 12.82 6.06 -36.58
CA GLY A 420 12.13 5.44 -35.46
C GLY A 420 11.95 3.92 -35.65
N LEU A 421 11.43 3.25 -34.62
CA LEU A 421 11.12 1.81 -34.62
C LEU A 421 9.68 1.53 -35.05
N ARG A 422 9.52 0.60 -36.00
CA ARG A 422 8.21 0.09 -36.46
C ARG A 422 7.85 -1.24 -35.79
N TRP A 423 6.56 -1.57 -35.75
CA TRP A 423 6.06 -2.80 -35.10
C TRP A 423 6.69 -4.09 -35.65
N GLY A 424 6.93 -4.14 -36.97
CA GLY A 424 7.56 -5.28 -37.63
C GLY A 424 9.06 -5.42 -37.36
N GLU A 425 9.71 -4.35 -36.89
CA GLU A 425 11.16 -4.27 -36.68
C GLU A 425 11.56 -4.56 -35.24
N ARG A 426 10.60 -4.86 -34.35
CA ARG A 426 10.79 -5.01 -32.90
C ARG A 426 11.80 -6.07 -32.45
N SER A 427 12.16 -7.00 -33.34
CA SER A 427 13.19 -8.01 -33.10
C SER A 427 14.41 -7.82 -34.00
N SER A 428 14.22 -7.31 -35.22
CA SER A 428 15.28 -7.23 -36.24
C SER A 428 16.22 -6.04 -36.07
N TYR A 429 15.85 -5.03 -35.27
CA TYR A 429 16.74 -3.88 -35.02
C TYR A 429 17.94 -4.26 -34.16
N CYS A 430 17.82 -5.27 -33.31
CA CYS A 430 18.86 -5.69 -32.36
C CYS A 430 19.68 -6.80 -32.99
N VAL A 431 20.95 -6.52 -33.28
CA VAL A 431 21.87 -7.48 -33.93
C VAL A 431 23.04 -7.74 -32.99
N THR A 432 23.40 -9.01 -32.82
CA THR A 432 24.51 -9.45 -31.95
C THR A 432 25.89 -9.29 -32.61
N GLU A 433 25.92 -9.00 -33.91
CA GLU A 433 27.15 -8.75 -34.68
C GLU A 433 27.75 -7.38 -34.36
N ASP A 434 29.09 -7.32 -34.41
CA ASP A 434 29.87 -6.10 -34.23
C ASP A 434 29.57 -5.08 -35.35
N PHE A 435 29.80 -3.80 -35.05
CA PHE A 435 29.56 -2.67 -35.96
C PHE A 435 30.19 -2.86 -37.35
N THR A 436 31.35 -3.51 -37.44
CA THR A 436 32.10 -3.73 -38.69
C THR A 436 31.45 -4.75 -39.63
N SER A 437 30.61 -5.65 -39.11
CA SER A 437 29.91 -6.71 -39.84
C SER A 437 28.49 -6.32 -40.29
N VAL A 438 27.91 -5.28 -39.70
CA VAL A 438 26.50 -4.94 -39.92
C VAL A 438 26.28 -4.22 -41.24
N ARG A 439 25.30 -4.69 -42.02
CA ARG A 439 24.80 -4.00 -43.21
C ARG A 439 23.68 -3.03 -42.85
N PHE A 440 23.96 -1.74 -42.93
CA PHE A 440 22.98 -0.68 -42.71
C PHE A 440 22.02 -0.58 -43.90
N ILE A 441 20.73 -0.78 -43.64
CA ILE A 441 19.66 -0.63 -44.64
C ILE A 441 19.07 0.79 -44.50
N PRO A 442 19.01 1.58 -45.59
CA PRO A 442 18.42 2.92 -45.55
C PRO A 442 16.96 2.88 -45.08
N GLY A 443 16.62 3.74 -44.10
CA GLY A 443 15.25 3.88 -43.60
C GLY A 443 14.84 2.91 -42.49
N THR A 444 15.75 2.05 -42.01
CA THR A 444 15.54 1.19 -40.84
C THR A 444 16.60 1.46 -39.76
N TYR A 445 16.20 1.40 -38.49
CA TYR A 445 17.13 1.50 -37.37
C TYR A 445 17.72 0.12 -37.03
N ILE A 446 19.05 0.03 -36.89
CA ILE A 446 19.78 -1.17 -36.51
C ILE A 446 20.80 -0.81 -35.43
N LYS A 447 20.79 -1.54 -34.32
CA LYS A 447 21.70 -1.42 -33.18
C LYS A 447 22.63 -2.65 -33.15
N PRO A 448 23.92 -2.48 -33.45
CA PRO A 448 24.93 -3.55 -33.30
C PRO A 448 25.20 -3.83 -31.83
N ASN A 449 25.79 -4.99 -31.52
CA ASN A 449 26.11 -5.44 -30.17
C ASN A 449 24.93 -5.36 -29.19
N CYS A 450 23.73 -5.68 -29.66
CA CYS A 450 22.52 -5.65 -28.84
C CYS A 450 22.15 -7.07 -28.39
N SER A 451 22.01 -7.30 -27.08
CA SER A 451 21.69 -8.63 -26.51
C SER A 451 20.22 -8.82 -26.16
N MET A 452 19.42 -7.76 -26.07
CA MET A 452 17.99 -7.84 -25.70
C MET A 452 17.11 -7.01 -26.63
N PRO A 453 16.40 -7.63 -27.59
CA PRO A 453 15.41 -6.95 -28.42
C PRO A 453 14.13 -6.64 -27.64
N LEU A 454 13.37 -5.66 -28.13
CA LEU A 454 12.08 -5.24 -27.57
C LEU A 454 11.05 -6.39 -27.46
N ASP A 455 11.07 -7.36 -28.38
CA ASP A 455 10.19 -8.55 -28.30
C ASP A 455 10.47 -9.42 -27.07
N GLU A 456 11.74 -9.54 -26.66
CA GLU A 456 12.10 -10.24 -25.42
C GLU A 456 11.69 -9.46 -24.18
N ILE A 457 11.81 -8.13 -24.21
CA ILE A 457 11.33 -7.25 -23.12
C ILE A 457 9.83 -7.47 -22.88
N PHE A 458 9.03 -7.51 -23.95
CA PHE A 458 7.59 -7.76 -23.84
C PHE A 458 7.28 -9.16 -23.30
N LYS A 459 8.05 -10.19 -23.71
CA LYS A 459 7.92 -11.55 -23.18
C LYS A 459 8.22 -11.59 -21.68
N TRP A 460 9.32 -10.99 -21.24
CA TRP A 460 9.70 -10.94 -19.82
C TRP A 460 8.63 -10.27 -18.97
N LEU A 461 8.19 -9.05 -19.34
CA LEU A 461 7.14 -8.34 -18.61
C LEU A 461 5.82 -9.13 -18.58
N THR A 462 5.47 -9.80 -19.67
CA THR A 462 4.25 -10.64 -19.71
C THR A 462 4.36 -11.83 -18.77
N VAL A 463 5.50 -12.52 -18.75
CA VAL A 463 5.73 -13.66 -17.85
C VAL A 463 5.73 -13.20 -16.39
N GLU A 464 6.43 -12.11 -16.07
CA GLU A 464 6.50 -11.54 -14.73
C GLU A 464 5.13 -11.13 -14.20
N MET A 465 4.30 -10.51 -15.04
CA MET A 465 2.93 -10.15 -14.68
C MET A 465 2.14 -11.37 -14.15
N PHE A 466 2.18 -12.51 -14.85
CA PHE A 466 1.46 -13.72 -14.41
C PHE A 466 2.12 -14.39 -13.20
N VAL A 467 3.46 -14.49 -13.20
CA VAL A 467 4.21 -15.11 -12.09
C VAL A 467 4.01 -14.34 -10.80
N PHE A 468 4.07 -13.01 -10.84
CA PHE A 468 3.86 -12.17 -9.66
C PHE A 468 2.42 -12.25 -9.16
N MET A 469 1.43 -12.29 -10.05
CA MET A 469 0.03 -12.46 -9.65
C MET A 469 -0.21 -13.83 -9.00
N LEU A 470 0.34 -14.92 -9.55
CA LEU A 470 0.25 -16.25 -8.94
C LEU A 470 0.93 -16.30 -7.58
N LEU A 471 2.12 -15.70 -7.48
CA LEU A 471 2.87 -15.61 -6.23
C LEU A 471 2.11 -14.79 -5.17
N ALA A 472 1.44 -13.69 -5.56
CA ALA A 472 0.63 -12.89 -4.66
C ALA A 472 -0.54 -13.70 -4.06
N VAL A 473 -1.27 -14.45 -4.88
CA VAL A 473 -2.36 -15.32 -4.42
C VAL A 473 -1.84 -16.45 -3.51
N TYR A 474 -0.66 -16.99 -3.83
CA TYR A 474 0.01 -18.00 -3.01
C TYR A 474 0.41 -17.44 -1.64
N LEU A 475 1.05 -16.27 -1.61
CA LEU A 475 1.54 -15.64 -0.39
C LEU A 475 0.40 -15.15 0.52
N ASP A 476 -0.71 -14.65 -0.02
CA ASP A 476 -1.88 -14.24 0.79
C ASP A 476 -2.49 -15.41 1.61
N ASN A 477 -2.29 -16.66 1.15
CA ASN A 477 -2.76 -17.84 1.87
C ASN A 477 -1.79 -18.34 2.96
N ILE A 478 -0.50 -18.01 2.85
CA ILE A 478 0.57 -18.51 3.72
C ILE A 478 1.00 -17.48 4.75
N VAL A 479 0.96 -16.20 4.40
CA VAL A 479 1.30 -15.13 5.33
C VAL A 479 0.19 -15.03 6.39
N PRO A 480 0.52 -15.02 7.68
CA PRO A 480 -0.47 -14.95 8.75
C PRO A 480 -1.23 -13.61 8.69
N ASN A 481 -2.53 -13.73 8.45
CA ASN A 481 -3.50 -12.63 8.56
C ASN A 481 -3.59 -12.11 10.01
N GLU A 482 -4.24 -10.96 10.22
CA GLU A 482 -4.43 -10.35 11.56
C GLU A 482 -5.03 -11.31 12.60
N TYR A 483 -5.84 -12.25 12.13
CA TYR A 483 -6.49 -13.30 12.91
C TYR A 483 -5.63 -14.57 13.11
N ASN A 484 -4.37 -14.54 12.69
CA ASN A 484 -3.39 -15.64 12.72
C ASN A 484 -3.88 -16.92 12.03
N ASN A 485 -4.71 -16.77 10.99
CA ASN A 485 -5.09 -17.87 10.10
C ASN A 485 -4.09 -17.89 8.93
N TYR A 486 -3.32 -18.96 8.81
CA TYR A 486 -2.46 -19.24 7.66
C TYR A 486 -2.56 -20.73 7.30
N ARG A 487 -2.31 -21.03 6.01
CA ARG A 487 -2.15 -22.40 5.54
C ARG A 487 -0.66 -22.77 5.55
N PRO A 488 -0.30 -24.06 5.75
CA PRO A 488 1.08 -24.50 5.60
C PRO A 488 1.59 -24.24 4.17
N PHE A 489 2.89 -23.99 3.99
CA PHE A 489 3.46 -23.64 2.68
C PHE A 489 3.20 -24.69 1.58
N TYR A 490 3.02 -25.96 1.99
CA TYR A 490 2.72 -27.10 1.13
C TYR A 490 1.23 -27.39 0.97
N TYR A 491 0.32 -26.45 1.31
CA TYR A 491 -1.12 -26.72 1.28
C TYR A 491 -1.65 -27.20 -0.08
N PHE A 492 -1.00 -26.77 -1.17
CA PHE A 492 -1.35 -27.19 -2.53
C PHE A 492 -0.85 -28.60 -2.88
N LEU A 493 0.04 -29.19 -2.08
CA LEU A 493 0.48 -30.58 -2.25
C LEU A 493 -0.40 -31.55 -1.46
N ASP A 494 -1.20 -31.04 -0.53
CA ASP A 494 -2.13 -31.86 0.23
C ASP A 494 -3.25 -32.38 -0.71
N PRO A 495 -3.43 -33.70 -0.86
CA PRO A 495 -4.50 -34.25 -1.68
C PRO A 495 -5.89 -33.72 -1.30
N SER A 496 -6.09 -33.33 -0.03
CA SER A 496 -7.35 -32.73 0.44
C SER A 496 -7.68 -31.36 -0.16
N TYR A 497 -6.69 -30.68 -0.75
CA TYR A 497 -6.90 -29.41 -1.45
C TYR A 497 -7.51 -29.64 -2.85
N TRP A 498 -7.02 -30.63 -3.59
CA TRP A 498 -7.47 -30.94 -4.95
C TRP A 498 -8.65 -31.90 -4.99
N LEU A 499 -8.67 -32.86 -4.07
CA LEU A 499 -9.74 -33.83 -3.90
C LEU A 499 -10.54 -33.41 -2.68
N THR A 500 -11.78 -32.99 -2.88
CA THR A 500 -12.77 -32.81 -1.82
C THR A 500 -13.11 -34.18 -1.21
N ARG A 501 -12.19 -34.74 -0.43
CA ARG A 501 -12.45 -35.93 0.36
C ARG A 501 -13.58 -35.58 1.31
N GLY A 502 -14.72 -36.25 1.17
CA GLY A 502 -15.88 -36.03 2.02
C GLY A 502 -15.44 -36.09 3.48
N TRP A 503 -15.66 -35.01 4.21
CA TRP A 503 -15.39 -34.96 5.64
C TRP A 503 -16.25 -36.01 6.33
N ASN A 504 -15.62 -36.92 7.10
CA ASN A 504 -16.34 -37.91 7.86
C ASN A 504 -16.75 -37.31 9.22
N ALA A 505 -17.99 -36.84 9.29
CA ALA A 505 -18.52 -36.17 10.47
C ALA A 505 -18.43 -37.01 11.75
N ARG A 506 -18.68 -38.33 11.64
CA ARG A 506 -18.67 -39.25 12.79
C ARG A 506 -17.29 -39.31 13.44
N ASP A 507 -16.24 -39.47 12.65
CA ASP A 507 -14.86 -39.52 13.15
C ASP A 507 -14.48 -38.19 13.82
N HIS A 508 -14.86 -37.06 13.22
CA HIS A 508 -14.57 -35.74 13.79
C HIS A 508 -15.25 -35.52 15.15
N PHE A 509 -16.55 -35.78 15.23
CA PHE A 509 -17.31 -35.60 16.47
C PHE A 509 -16.92 -36.63 17.54
N SER A 510 -16.54 -37.86 17.16
CA SER A 510 -16.03 -38.85 18.11
C SER A 510 -14.77 -38.37 18.84
N GLY A 511 -13.89 -37.63 18.15
CA GLY A 511 -12.71 -37.00 18.73
C GLY A 511 -13.05 -35.93 19.77
N ILE A 512 -14.12 -35.15 19.53
CA ILE A 512 -14.58 -34.12 20.48
C ILE A 512 -15.16 -34.77 21.75
N VAL A 513 -15.94 -35.85 21.63
CA VAL A 513 -16.43 -36.61 22.80
C VAL A 513 -15.27 -37.18 23.60
N ALA A 514 -14.27 -37.76 22.93
CA ALA A 514 -13.11 -38.33 23.60
C ALA A 514 -12.31 -37.23 24.34
N GLU A 515 -12.08 -36.07 23.71
CA GLU A 515 -11.42 -34.93 24.35
C GLU A 515 -12.18 -34.47 25.62
N LYS A 516 -13.51 -34.42 25.57
CA LYS A 516 -14.33 -34.09 26.74
C LYS A 516 -14.21 -35.13 27.86
N ALA A 517 -14.32 -36.43 27.54
CA ALA A 517 -14.17 -37.50 28.51
C ALA A 517 -12.81 -37.46 29.24
N THR A 518 -11.73 -37.14 28.52
CA THR A 518 -10.40 -36.95 29.13
C THR A 518 -10.32 -35.70 30.00
N SER A 519 -11.00 -34.61 29.60
CA SER A 519 -11.06 -33.36 30.38
C SER A 519 -11.81 -33.54 31.70
N ASP A 520 -12.88 -34.34 31.70
CA ASP A 520 -13.68 -34.63 32.90
C ASP A 520 -12.92 -35.54 33.87
N ALA A 521 -12.20 -36.55 33.33
CA ALA A 521 -11.31 -37.42 34.13
C ALA A 521 -10.14 -36.65 34.76
N ALA A 522 -9.70 -35.53 34.16
CA ALA A 522 -8.63 -34.70 34.69
C ALA A 522 -9.06 -33.75 35.83
N GLY A 523 -10.31 -33.80 36.29
CA GLY A 523 -10.80 -33.05 37.47
C GLY A 523 -10.81 -31.51 37.31
N ARG A 524 -10.52 -30.97 36.12
CA ARG A 524 -10.35 -29.52 35.89
C ARG A 524 -11.66 -28.73 35.73
N SER A 525 -12.82 -29.34 35.96
CA SER A 525 -14.12 -28.80 35.50
C SER A 525 -15.21 -28.68 36.59
N ALA A 526 -15.06 -29.30 37.76
CA ALA A 526 -16.21 -29.56 38.64
C ALA A 526 -16.38 -28.58 39.82
N SER A 527 -15.34 -27.84 40.23
CA SER A 527 -15.40 -27.17 41.55
C SER A 527 -16.06 -25.78 41.59
N ALA A 528 -16.50 -25.20 40.47
CA ALA A 528 -17.02 -23.83 40.44
C ALA A 528 -18.03 -23.52 39.32
N ARG A 529 -18.60 -24.53 38.64
CA ARG A 529 -19.56 -24.32 37.54
C ARG A 529 -20.98 -24.51 38.04
N ASN A 530 -21.87 -23.62 37.65
CA ASN A 530 -23.29 -23.65 38.04
C ASN A 530 -24.02 -24.82 37.37
N GLU A 531 -25.04 -25.34 38.05
CA GLU A 531 -25.84 -26.50 37.61
C GLU A 531 -26.39 -26.31 36.19
N ASP A 532 -26.89 -25.12 35.86
CA ASP A 532 -27.48 -24.80 34.55
C ASP A 532 -26.47 -25.02 33.39
N VAL A 533 -25.19 -24.69 33.60
CA VAL A 533 -24.15 -24.85 32.56
C VAL A 533 -23.74 -26.32 32.41
N VAL A 534 -23.70 -27.05 33.53
CA VAL A 534 -23.38 -28.49 33.52
C VAL A 534 -24.51 -29.28 32.88
N GLN A 535 -25.76 -28.92 33.13
CA GLN A 535 -26.93 -29.52 32.49
C GLN A 535 -26.88 -29.31 30.97
N GLU A 536 -26.70 -28.07 30.51
CA GLU A 536 -26.56 -27.73 29.09
C GLU A 536 -25.40 -28.50 28.42
N GLU A 537 -24.25 -28.58 29.10
CA GLU A 537 -23.08 -29.32 28.63
C GLU A 537 -23.39 -30.82 28.48
N ASN A 538 -24.07 -31.43 29.45
CA ASN A 538 -24.46 -32.85 29.40
C ASN A 538 -25.45 -33.14 28.27
N GLU A 539 -26.48 -32.30 28.10
CA GLU A 539 -27.46 -32.44 27.02
C GLU A 539 -26.81 -32.38 25.63
N LEU A 540 -25.86 -31.46 25.45
CA LEU A 540 -25.10 -31.33 24.21
C LEU A 540 -24.13 -32.49 23.98
N VAL A 541 -23.50 -33.02 25.03
CA VAL A 541 -22.64 -34.21 24.93
C VAL A 541 -23.47 -35.43 24.52
N ASP A 542 -24.67 -35.61 25.08
CA ASP A 542 -25.57 -36.70 24.73
C ASP A 542 -26.13 -36.57 23.32
N LYS A 543 -26.44 -35.34 22.87
CA LYS A 543 -26.76 -35.07 21.45
C LYS A 543 -25.60 -35.45 20.54
N LEU A 544 -24.37 -35.09 20.91
CA LEU A 544 -23.19 -35.41 20.10
C LEU A 544 -22.91 -36.92 20.07
N ARG A 545 -23.16 -37.65 21.16
CA ARG A 545 -23.11 -39.12 21.20
C ARG A 545 -24.14 -39.75 20.26
N ARG A 546 -25.37 -39.22 20.18
CA ARG A 546 -26.42 -39.67 19.25
C ARG A 546 -26.03 -39.47 17.77
N ILE A 547 -25.35 -38.36 17.46
CA ILE A 547 -24.81 -38.11 16.11
C ILE A 547 -23.71 -39.12 15.76
N VAL A 548 -22.80 -39.40 16.71
CA VAL A 548 -21.69 -40.35 16.50
C VAL A 548 -22.20 -41.79 16.37
N SER A 549 -23.19 -42.20 17.18
CA SER A 549 -23.82 -43.53 17.10
C SER A 549 -24.66 -43.73 15.84
N GLY A 550 -24.94 -42.65 15.10
CA GLY A 550 -25.73 -42.69 13.87
C GLY A 550 -27.23 -42.79 14.09
N GLN A 551 -27.71 -42.58 15.33
CA GLN A 551 -29.13 -42.49 15.67
C GLN A 551 -29.74 -41.17 15.17
N GLU A 552 -28.95 -40.10 15.11
CA GLU A 552 -29.33 -38.82 14.50
C GLU A 552 -28.43 -38.51 13.29
N GLY A 553 -29.04 -38.15 12.16
CA GLY A 553 -28.33 -37.80 10.93
C GLY A 553 -27.91 -36.33 10.89
N LEU A 554 -26.68 -36.04 10.44
CA LEU A 554 -26.16 -34.67 10.31
C LEU A 554 -26.90 -33.82 9.25
N GLY A 555 -27.66 -34.45 8.35
CA GLY A 555 -28.21 -33.83 7.14
C GLY A 555 -29.73 -33.84 6.98
N ASN A 556 -30.50 -34.44 7.90
CA ASN A 556 -31.96 -34.46 7.80
C ASN A 556 -32.56 -33.51 8.82
N ALA A 557 -32.62 -32.22 8.47
CA ALA A 557 -33.40 -31.19 9.17
C ALA A 557 -34.93 -31.46 9.15
N SER A 558 -35.36 -32.68 8.83
CA SER A 558 -36.75 -33.00 8.52
C SER A 558 -37.46 -33.89 9.52
N GLU A 559 -36.80 -34.57 10.47
CA GLU A 559 -37.53 -35.62 11.21
C GLU A 559 -37.14 -35.97 12.65
N THR A 560 -36.25 -35.25 13.33
CA THR A 560 -36.00 -35.49 14.76
C THR A 560 -36.02 -34.18 15.56
N GLN A 561 -37.11 -34.08 16.33
CA GLN A 561 -37.40 -33.25 17.51
C GLN A 561 -36.54 -32.02 17.83
N GLU A 562 -37.28 -30.92 18.00
CA GLU A 562 -36.94 -29.70 18.73
C GLU A 562 -35.96 -28.75 18.04
N GLY A 563 -36.52 -27.78 17.31
CA GLY A 563 -36.26 -26.34 17.42
C GLY A 563 -34.83 -25.77 17.54
N THR A 564 -33.73 -26.51 17.55
CA THR A 564 -32.39 -25.98 17.80
C THR A 564 -31.71 -25.56 16.49
N ALA A 565 -31.48 -24.25 16.32
CA ALA A 565 -30.85 -23.71 15.12
C ALA A 565 -29.32 -23.82 15.14
N MET A 566 -28.71 -23.68 16.32
CA MET A 566 -27.25 -23.70 16.50
C MET A 566 -26.85 -24.51 17.74
N SER A 567 -25.80 -25.31 17.61
CA SER A 567 -25.19 -26.04 18.73
C SER A 567 -23.67 -25.92 18.67
N VAL A 568 -23.04 -25.51 19.78
CA VAL A 568 -21.59 -25.33 19.89
C VAL A 568 -21.02 -26.41 20.81
N PHE A 569 -19.98 -27.08 20.34
CA PHE A 569 -19.40 -28.23 21.00
C PHE A 569 -17.96 -27.96 21.42
N GLY A 570 -17.77 -27.65 22.70
CA GLY A 570 -16.46 -27.55 23.34
C GLY A 570 -15.50 -26.57 22.66
N MET A 571 -16.00 -25.43 22.18
CA MET A 571 -15.22 -24.49 21.37
C MET A 571 -14.08 -23.87 22.18
N LYS A 572 -12.84 -24.00 21.70
CA LYS A 572 -11.62 -23.50 22.35
C LYS A 572 -10.85 -22.59 21.39
N LYS A 573 -10.36 -21.46 21.90
CA LYS A 573 -9.44 -20.57 21.17
C LYS A 573 -8.29 -20.13 22.06
N THR A 574 -7.09 -20.43 21.61
CA THR A 574 -5.84 -20.06 22.28
C THR A 574 -4.98 -19.23 21.34
N TYR A 575 -4.54 -18.05 21.80
CA TYR A 575 -3.59 -17.21 21.09
C TYR A 575 -2.17 -17.52 21.58
N SER A 576 -1.26 -17.73 20.63
CA SER A 576 0.17 -17.92 20.89
C SER A 576 0.93 -16.74 20.28
N SER A 577 1.89 -16.18 21.02
CA SER A 577 2.71 -15.07 20.51
C SER A 577 3.71 -15.59 19.45
N PRO A 578 3.76 -15.00 18.24
CA PRO A 578 4.73 -15.40 17.22
C PRO A 578 6.18 -15.16 17.65
N LEU A 579 6.43 -14.11 18.45
CA LEU A 579 7.76 -13.74 18.95
C LEU A 579 8.23 -14.59 20.14
N ASN A 580 7.34 -15.37 20.75
CA ASN A 580 7.69 -16.26 21.85
C ASN A 580 6.88 -17.56 21.77
N PRO A 581 7.28 -18.52 20.91
CA PRO A 581 6.58 -19.80 20.73
C PRO A 581 6.48 -20.62 22.03
N CYS A 582 7.44 -20.44 22.95
CA CYS A 582 7.49 -21.05 24.28
C CYS A 582 6.85 -20.19 25.38
N GLY A 583 6.31 -19.01 25.05
CA GLY A 583 5.67 -18.11 26.01
C GLY A 583 4.30 -18.59 26.49
N ALA A 584 3.77 -17.91 27.51
CA ALA A 584 2.45 -18.19 28.05
C ALA A 584 1.37 -18.04 26.97
N LYS A 585 0.65 -19.14 26.69
CA LYS A 585 -0.45 -19.17 25.73
C LYS A 585 -1.70 -18.57 26.36
N PHE A 586 -2.24 -17.51 25.75
CA PHE A 586 -3.46 -16.86 26.26
C PHE A 586 -4.70 -17.61 25.77
N LYS A 587 -5.42 -18.25 26.69
CA LYS A 587 -6.68 -18.94 26.39
C LYS A 587 -7.84 -17.96 26.46
N ALA A 588 -8.30 -17.50 25.30
CA ALA A 588 -9.42 -16.56 25.20
C ALA A 588 -10.79 -17.23 25.35
N VAL A 589 -10.93 -18.47 24.88
CA VAL A 589 -12.15 -19.29 25.03
C VAL A 589 -11.73 -20.69 25.47
N LYS A 590 -12.31 -21.18 26.57
CA LYS A 590 -11.88 -22.39 27.28
C LYS A 590 -12.89 -23.55 27.23
N GLY A 591 -13.48 -23.80 26.06
CA GLY A 591 -14.35 -24.97 25.85
C GLY A 591 -15.79 -24.66 26.18
N VAL A 592 -16.39 -23.75 25.41
CA VAL A 592 -17.78 -23.34 25.60
C VAL A 592 -18.72 -24.32 24.90
N TRP A 593 -19.78 -24.71 25.60
CA TRP A 593 -20.90 -25.50 25.11
C TRP A 593 -22.16 -24.66 25.22
N LEU A 594 -22.92 -24.52 24.14
CA LEU A 594 -24.19 -23.78 24.13
C LEU A 594 -25.10 -24.27 23.00
N SER A 595 -26.41 -24.27 23.26
CA SER A 595 -27.47 -24.44 22.25
C SER A 595 -28.28 -23.16 22.11
N VAL A 596 -28.79 -22.91 20.89
CA VAL A 596 -29.70 -21.80 20.60
C VAL A 596 -30.85 -22.30 19.74
N ASP A 597 -32.06 -21.96 20.17
CA ASP A 597 -33.29 -22.39 19.51
C ASP A 597 -33.77 -21.41 18.43
N GLU A 598 -34.58 -21.91 17.50
CA GLU A 598 -35.23 -21.17 16.42
C GLU A 598 -36.15 -20.10 16.98
N GLY A 599 -36.10 -18.89 16.40
CA GLY A 599 -36.93 -17.77 16.84
C GLY A 599 -36.49 -17.13 18.16
N GLN A 600 -35.33 -17.52 18.69
CA GLN A 600 -34.80 -16.99 19.94
C GLN A 600 -33.77 -15.88 19.71
N ILE A 601 -33.83 -14.83 20.56
CA ILE A 601 -32.75 -13.87 20.73
C ILE A 601 -31.86 -14.36 21.88
N PHE A 602 -30.63 -14.74 21.54
CA PHE A 602 -29.62 -15.21 22.48
C PHE A 602 -28.61 -14.09 22.76
N CYS A 603 -28.52 -13.67 24.03
CA CYS A 603 -27.64 -12.60 24.48
C CYS A 603 -26.41 -13.16 25.20
N LEU A 604 -25.22 -12.90 24.66
CA LEU A 604 -23.96 -13.19 25.33
C LEU A 604 -23.48 -11.95 26.09
N LEU A 605 -23.68 -11.96 27.40
CA LEU A 605 -23.33 -10.90 28.34
C LEU A 605 -21.97 -11.19 28.97
N GLY A 606 -21.17 -10.15 29.23
CA GLY A 606 -19.88 -10.31 29.92
C GLY A 606 -19.08 -9.02 29.93
N PRO A 607 -18.06 -8.89 30.80
CA PRO A 607 -17.20 -7.72 30.79
C PRO A 607 -16.31 -7.68 29.53
N ASN A 608 -15.64 -6.55 29.32
CA ASN A 608 -14.60 -6.45 28.30
C ASN A 608 -13.46 -7.44 28.61
N GLY A 609 -12.96 -8.13 27.59
CA GLY A 609 -11.95 -9.18 27.76
C GLY A 609 -12.48 -10.57 28.17
N ALA A 610 -13.79 -10.75 28.31
CA ALA A 610 -14.37 -12.06 28.65
C ALA A 610 -14.26 -13.14 27.56
N GLY A 611 -13.98 -12.75 26.31
CA GLY A 611 -13.90 -13.67 25.16
C GLY A 611 -15.10 -13.63 24.21
N LYS A 612 -16.09 -12.74 24.43
CA LYS A 612 -17.33 -12.59 23.64
C LYS A 612 -17.09 -12.50 22.13
N THR A 613 -16.38 -11.45 21.70
CA THR A 613 -16.02 -11.21 20.29
C THR A 613 -15.16 -12.33 19.73
N THR A 614 -14.29 -12.96 20.53
CA THR A 614 -13.50 -14.12 20.08
C THR A 614 -14.39 -15.32 19.77
N LEU A 615 -15.41 -15.58 20.60
CA LEU A 615 -16.37 -16.66 20.37
C LEU A 615 -17.20 -16.41 19.12
N ILE A 616 -17.78 -15.21 18.95
CA ILE A 616 -18.53 -14.84 17.74
C ILE A 616 -17.65 -14.94 16.49
N ASN A 617 -16.42 -14.47 16.55
CA ASN A 617 -15.49 -14.56 15.42
C ASN A 617 -15.14 -16.02 15.06
N CYS A 618 -15.15 -16.94 16.04
CA CYS A 618 -15.00 -18.37 15.76
C CYS A 618 -16.27 -18.96 15.12
N LEU A 619 -17.46 -18.57 15.59
CA LEU A 619 -18.75 -19.03 15.04
C LEU A 619 -19.04 -18.51 13.63
N THR A 620 -18.62 -17.27 13.33
CA THR A 620 -18.75 -16.65 12.00
C THR A 620 -17.63 -17.08 11.03
N GLY A 621 -16.63 -17.84 11.51
CA GLY A 621 -15.51 -18.33 10.71
C GLY A 621 -14.46 -17.26 10.33
N VAL A 622 -14.46 -16.10 11.00
CA VAL A 622 -13.40 -15.09 10.89
C VAL A 622 -12.11 -15.62 11.54
N LEU A 623 -12.24 -16.27 12.70
CA LEU A 623 -11.17 -16.94 13.43
C LEU A 623 -11.32 -18.46 13.31
N LYS A 624 -10.23 -19.17 13.01
CA LYS A 624 -10.25 -20.63 13.10
C LYS A 624 -10.19 -21.04 14.58
N ALA A 625 -11.14 -21.85 15.05
CA ALA A 625 -11.12 -22.43 16.38
C ALA A 625 -9.90 -23.35 16.58
N THR A 626 -9.31 -23.37 17.78
CA THR A 626 -8.19 -24.25 18.13
C THR A 626 -8.64 -25.69 18.33
N SER A 627 -9.75 -25.89 19.05
CA SER A 627 -10.46 -27.17 19.16
C SER A 627 -11.97 -26.92 19.28
N GLY A 628 -12.77 -27.98 19.17
CA GLY A 628 -14.23 -27.94 19.08
C GLY A 628 -14.73 -27.59 17.68
N ASP A 629 -16.06 -27.64 17.54
CA ASP A 629 -16.78 -27.29 16.33
C ASP A 629 -18.17 -26.75 16.69
N ALA A 630 -18.87 -26.15 15.73
CA ALA A 630 -20.26 -25.72 15.88
C ALA A 630 -21.08 -26.17 14.67
N LEU A 631 -22.32 -26.58 14.92
CA LEU A 631 -23.31 -26.92 13.91
C LEU A 631 -24.35 -25.81 13.82
N MET A 632 -24.60 -25.31 12.62
CA MET A 632 -25.70 -24.39 12.30
C MET A 632 -26.62 -25.05 11.26
N TYR A 633 -27.86 -25.34 11.63
CA TYR A 633 -28.80 -26.09 10.79
C TYR A 633 -28.19 -27.37 10.18
N GLY A 634 -27.38 -28.09 10.96
CA GLY A 634 -26.69 -29.33 10.55
C GLY A 634 -25.36 -29.13 9.80
N TYR A 635 -24.98 -27.91 9.43
CA TYR A 635 -23.71 -27.63 8.76
C TYR A 635 -22.60 -27.28 9.75
N SER A 636 -21.41 -27.87 9.56
CA SER A 636 -20.23 -27.57 10.39
C SER A 636 -19.61 -26.22 10.03
N VAL A 637 -19.35 -25.39 11.05
CA VAL A 637 -18.63 -24.11 10.90
C VAL A 637 -17.20 -24.34 10.43
N LYS A 638 -16.55 -25.43 10.84
CA LYS A 638 -15.16 -25.71 10.47
C LYS A 638 -15.02 -26.25 9.05
N HIS A 639 -15.97 -27.04 8.57
CA HIS A 639 -15.87 -27.78 7.31
C HIS A 639 -16.79 -27.27 6.19
N GLU A 640 -17.93 -26.66 6.51
CA GLU A 640 -18.99 -26.29 5.56
C GLU A 640 -19.39 -24.80 5.64
N LEU A 641 -18.45 -23.93 6.05
CA LEU A 641 -18.69 -22.50 6.27
C LEU A 641 -19.28 -21.76 5.05
N ASP A 642 -18.93 -22.16 3.83
CA ASP A 642 -19.42 -21.50 2.61
C ASP A 642 -20.93 -21.74 2.39
N LYS A 643 -21.47 -22.85 2.89
CA LYS A 643 -22.92 -23.08 2.93
C LYS A 643 -23.57 -22.19 3.98
N ILE A 644 -22.97 -22.10 5.18
CA ILE A 644 -23.47 -21.29 6.29
C ILE A 644 -23.57 -19.81 5.91
N ARG A 645 -22.56 -19.27 5.22
CA ARG A 645 -22.52 -17.86 4.76
C ARG A 645 -23.70 -17.46 3.89
N THR A 646 -24.39 -18.40 3.24
CA THR A 646 -25.56 -18.09 2.39
C THR A 646 -26.78 -17.64 3.18
N PHE A 647 -26.91 -18.10 4.44
CA PHE A 647 -28.02 -17.77 5.33
C PHE A 647 -27.57 -17.05 6.61
N LEU A 648 -26.32 -16.55 6.62
CA LEU A 648 -25.71 -15.83 7.74
C LEU A 648 -25.81 -14.31 7.54
N GLY A 649 -26.14 -13.59 8.61
CA GLY A 649 -25.98 -12.14 8.74
C GLY A 649 -24.95 -11.85 9.82
N VAL A 650 -24.03 -10.91 9.59
CA VAL A 650 -23.03 -10.51 10.59
C VAL A 650 -22.93 -9.00 10.65
N CYS A 651 -23.12 -8.43 11.83
CA CYS A 651 -22.76 -7.06 12.17
C CYS A 651 -21.52 -7.12 13.09
N PRO A 652 -20.33 -6.77 12.58
CA PRO A 652 -19.10 -6.76 13.38
C PRO A 652 -19.09 -5.63 14.43
N GLN A 653 -18.15 -5.67 15.38
CA GLN A 653 -18.00 -4.62 16.40
C GLN A 653 -17.68 -3.26 15.79
N PHE A 654 -16.76 -3.22 14.82
CA PHE A 654 -16.40 -2.02 14.08
C PHE A 654 -17.09 -1.99 12.71
N ASP A 655 -17.59 -0.82 12.31
CA ASP A 655 -18.34 -0.67 11.07
C ASP A 655 -17.43 -0.82 9.83
N THR A 656 -17.58 -1.91 9.08
CA THR A 656 -16.80 -2.21 7.87
C THR A 656 -17.43 -1.53 6.64
N LEU A 657 -17.44 -0.20 6.61
CA LEU A 657 -18.08 0.61 5.57
C LEU A 657 -17.05 1.36 4.71
N TRP A 658 -17.39 1.66 3.46
CA TRP A 658 -16.62 2.52 2.56
C TRP A 658 -17.06 3.98 2.72
N ASP A 659 -16.14 4.86 3.10
CA ASP A 659 -16.46 6.29 3.35
C ASP A 659 -17.00 7.02 2.10
N THR A 660 -16.61 6.59 0.91
CA THR A 660 -16.95 7.24 -0.38
C THR A 660 -18.29 6.79 -0.96
N LEU A 661 -18.84 5.68 -0.49
CA LEU A 661 -20.10 5.13 -0.98
C LEU A 661 -21.27 5.61 -0.11
N SER A 662 -22.46 5.72 -0.71
CA SER A 662 -23.68 6.08 0.03
C SER A 662 -24.27 4.89 0.79
N GLY A 663 -25.14 5.14 1.78
CA GLY A 663 -25.83 4.06 2.50
C GLY A 663 -26.61 3.12 1.58
N ARG A 664 -27.26 3.68 0.56
CA ARG A 664 -27.95 2.92 -0.50
C ARG A 664 -27.01 2.01 -1.29
N GLU A 665 -25.88 2.57 -1.75
CA GLU A 665 -24.90 1.82 -2.54
C GLU A 665 -24.32 0.63 -1.76
N HIS A 666 -24.10 0.77 -0.44
CA HIS A 666 -23.65 -0.33 0.41
C HIS A 666 -24.66 -1.49 0.40
N LEU A 667 -25.92 -1.20 0.70
CA LEU A 667 -26.95 -2.23 0.79
C LEU A 667 -27.15 -2.93 -0.56
N GLU A 668 -27.13 -2.20 -1.67
CA GLU A 668 -27.22 -2.79 -3.02
C GLU A 668 -26.05 -3.75 -3.30
N ILE A 669 -24.83 -3.39 -2.92
CA ILE A 669 -23.63 -4.24 -3.08
C ILE A 669 -23.78 -5.51 -2.25
N PHE A 670 -24.09 -5.40 -0.95
CA PHE A 670 -24.22 -6.55 -0.06
C PHE A 670 -25.40 -7.47 -0.44
N ALA A 671 -26.52 -6.91 -0.91
CA ALA A 671 -27.65 -7.68 -1.43
C ALA A 671 -27.27 -8.49 -2.67
N THR A 672 -26.51 -7.89 -3.59
CA THR A 672 -26.06 -8.59 -4.79
C THR A 672 -25.00 -9.66 -4.47
N LEU A 673 -24.12 -9.42 -3.48
CA LEU A 673 -23.17 -10.43 -3.00
C LEU A 673 -23.86 -11.68 -2.44
N LYS A 674 -25.01 -11.49 -1.76
CA LYS A 674 -25.89 -12.58 -1.29
C LYS A 674 -26.72 -13.25 -2.40
N GLY A 675 -26.59 -12.81 -3.66
CA GLY A 675 -27.17 -13.46 -4.83
C GLY A 675 -28.54 -12.94 -5.26
N MET A 676 -28.99 -11.80 -4.73
CA MET A 676 -30.21 -11.13 -5.20
C MET A 676 -30.00 -10.51 -6.58
N SER A 677 -31.07 -10.38 -7.37
CA SER A 677 -31.00 -9.64 -8.63
C SER A 677 -30.80 -8.14 -8.35
N ARG A 678 -30.33 -7.38 -9.35
CA ARG A 678 -30.09 -5.94 -9.17
C ARG A 678 -31.36 -5.15 -8.87
N GLU A 679 -32.51 -5.62 -9.36
CA GLU A 679 -33.82 -4.99 -9.11
C GLU A 679 -34.31 -5.31 -7.70
N GLU A 680 -34.24 -6.59 -7.29
CA GLU A 680 -34.55 -7.03 -5.93
C GLU A 680 -33.65 -6.33 -4.91
N ALA A 681 -32.36 -6.21 -5.20
CA ALA A 681 -31.40 -5.55 -4.33
C ALA A 681 -31.74 -4.07 -4.06
N LYS A 682 -32.31 -3.35 -5.04
CA LYS A 682 -32.73 -1.96 -4.87
C LYS A 682 -33.96 -1.85 -3.97
N VAL A 683 -34.95 -2.72 -4.17
CA VAL A 683 -36.17 -2.73 -3.36
C VAL A 683 -35.84 -3.11 -1.92
N GLU A 684 -35.04 -4.16 -1.73
CA GLU A 684 -34.55 -4.59 -0.42
C GLU A 684 -33.76 -3.46 0.27
N ALA A 685 -32.87 -2.78 -0.45
CA ALA A 685 -32.08 -1.68 0.10
C ALA A 685 -32.98 -0.54 0.63
N GLU A 686 -34.03 -0.15 -0.11
CA GLU A 686 -34.97 0.89 0.34
C GLU A 686 -35.73 0.45 1.60
N GLN A 687 -36.23 -0.79 1.63
CA GLN A 687 -36.95 -1.34 2.78
C GLN A 687 -36.07 -1.38 4.03
N LYS A 688 -34.80 -1.81 3.92
CA LYS A 688 -33.89 -1.85 5.07
C LYS A 688 -33.46 -0.44 5.52
N LEU A 689 -33.33 0.53 4.61
CA LEU A 689 -33.08 1.93 4.96
C LEU A 689 -34.24 2.56 5.72
N GLU A 690 -35.47 2.25 5.31
CA GLU A 690 -36.68 2.71 5.99
C GLU A 690 -36.79 2.12 7.39
N MET A 691 -36.54 0.81 7.53
CA MET A 691 -36.52 0.11 8.83
C MET A 691 -35.58 0.76 9.85
N VAL A 692 -34.38 1.18 9.41
CA VAL A 692 -33.40 1.84 10.29
C VAL A 692 -33.53 3.38 10.32
N GLN A 693 -34.59 3.95 9.74
CA GLN A 693 -34.84 5.41 9.68
C GLN A 693 -33.67 6.21 9.07
N LEU A 694 -33.15 5.74 7.93
CA LEU A 694 -32.07 6.40 7.18
C LEU A 694 -32.45 6.80 5.75
N SER A 695 -33.71 6.68 5.33
CA SER A 695 -34.15 7.00 3.96
C SER A 695 -33.82 8.44 3.52
N LYS A 696 -33.86 9.42 4.44
CA LYS A 696 -33.56 10.84 4.13
C LYS A 696 -32.08 11.09 3.80
N ASP A 697 -31.18 10.30 4.38
CA ASP A 697 -29.73 10.46 4.23
C ASP A 697 -29.13 9.39 3.31
N ALA A 698 -29.95 8.52 2.72
CA ALA A 698 -29.55 7.32 1.99
C ALA A 698 -28.52 7.54 0.88
N ASP A 699 -28.59 8.69 0.19
CA ASP A 699 -27.72 9.04 -0.93
C ASP A 699 -26.47 9.85 -0.50
N LYS A 700 -26.38 10.23 0.79
CA LYS A 700 -25.19 10.89 1.32
C LYS A 700 -24.05 9.87 1.50
N PRO A 701 -22.79 10.24 1.22
CA PRO A 701 -21.65 9.38 1.49
C PRO A 701 -21.55 9.01 2.97
N VAL A 702 -21.24 7.75 3.26
CA VAL A 702 -21.14 7.24 4.64
C VAL A 702 -20.03 7.95 5.44
N GLY A 703 -19.01 8.51 4.78
CA GLY A 703 -18.00 9.34 5.45
C GLY A 703 -18.58 10.59 6.14
N GLN A 704 -19.79 11.04 5.78
CA GLN A 704 -20.50 12.16 6.41
C GLN A 704 -21.48 11.71 7.50
N TYR A 705 -21.64 10.40 7.72
CA TYR A 705 -22.59 9.87 8.71
C TYR A 705 -22.02 10.03 10.12
N SER A 706 -22.91 10.30 11.09
CA SER A 706 -22.54 10.19 12.51
C SER A 706 -22.23 8.73 12.86
N GLY A 707 -21.46 8.49 13.93
CA GLY A 707 -21.14 7.12 14.37
C GLY A 707 -22.39 6.24 14.53
N GLY A 708 -23.48 6.79 15.07
CA GLY A 708 -24.74 6.06 15.20
C GLY A 708 -25.46 5.79 13.87
N MET A 709 -25.35 6.68 12.88
CA MET A 709 -25.86 6.41 11.53
C MET A 709 -25.06 5.29 10.85
N ARG A 710 -23.73 5.27 10.99
CA ARG A 710 -22.87 4.20 10.47
C ARG A 710 -23.25 2.85 11.07
N ARG A 711 -23.44 2.82 12.40
CA ARG A 711 -23.89 1.63 13.12
C ARG A 711 -25.21 1.08 12.60
N ARG A 712 -26.20 1.96 12.38
CA ARG A 712 -27.50 1.59 11.81
C ARG A 712 -27.39 0.99 10.41
N VAL A 713 -26.50 1.51 9.55
CA VAL A 713 -26.20 0.90 8.25
C VAL A 713 -25.58 -0.49 8.41
N SER A 714 -24.63 -0.68 9.32
CA SER A 714 -24.04 -2.00 9.59
C SER A 714 -25.07 -3.03 10.04
N VAL A 715 -26.02 -2.64 10.91
CA VAL A 715 -27.13 -3.51 11.30
C VAL A 715 -28.04 -3.80 10.11
N ALA A 716 -28.39 -2.79 9.30
CA ALA A 716 -29.18 -2.99 8.08
C ALA A 716 -28.52 -3.99 7.12
N ILE A 717 -27.20 -3.91 6.90
CA ILE A 717 -26.43 -4.85 6.07
C ILE A 717 -26.57 -6.29 6.60
N SER A 718 -26.51 -6.48 7.92
CA SER A 718 -26.64 -7.81 8.52
C SER A 718 -28.02 -8.45 8.28
N LEU A 719 -29.07 -7.63 8.07
CA LEU A 719 -30.45 -8.06 7.87
C LEU A 719 -30.84 -8.28 6.40
N ILE A 720 -29.95 -7.99 5.45
CA ILE A 720 -30.19 -8.14 4.01
C ILE A 720 -30.37 -9.61 3.62
N SER A 721 -31.31 -9.85 2.69
CA SER A 721 -31.63 -11.17 2.15
C SER A 721 -32.26 -12.12 3.16
N ASP A 722 -32.80 -11.57 4.24
CA ASP A 722 -33.51 -12.30 5.30
C ASP A 722 -32.77 -13.56 5.79
N PRO A 723 -31.57 -13.39 6.38
CA PRO A 723 -30.76 -14.52 6.85
C PRO A 723 -31.44 -15.23 8.03
N SER A 724 -31.28 -16.56 8.09
CA SER A 724 -31.84 -17.38 9.18
C SER A 724 -31.09 -17.20 10.50
N VAL A 725 -29.78 -16.94 10.44
CA VAL A 725 -28.93 -16.71 11.62
C VAL A 725 -28.25 -15.35 11.50
N ILE A 726 -28.39 -14.49 12.51
CA ILE A 726 -27.82 -13.15 12.56
C ILE A 726 -26.92 -13.03 13.78
N PHE A 727 -25.68 -12.62 13.59
CA PHE A 727 -24.75 -12.25 14.66
C PHE A 727 -24.64 -10.73 14.75
N LEU A 728 -24.87 -10.17 15.94
CA LEU A 728 -24.76 -8.74 16.22
C LEU A 728 -23.73 -8.51 17.32
N ASP A 729 -22.55 -8.01 16.97
CA ASP A 729 -21.51 -7.73 17.96
C ASP A 729 -21.60 -6.31 18.50
N GLU A 730 -22.25 -6.12 19.65
CA GLU A 730 -22.50 -4.82 20.30
C GLU A 730 -23.32 -3.83 19.44
N PRO A 731 -24.56 -4.18 19.02
CA PRO A 731 -25.31 -3.45 18.00
C PRO A 731 -25.68 -2.00 18.38
N THR A 732 -25.86 -1.71 19.66
CA THR A 732 -26.36 -0.40 20.11
C THR A 732 -25.33 0.51 20.80
N THR A 733 -24.06 0.10 20.79
CA THR A 733 -22.96 0.89 21.36
C THR A 733 -22.79 2.22 20.61
N GLY A 734 -22.69 3.32 21.36
CA GLY A 734 -22.51 4.66 20.79
C GLY A 734 -23.77 5.30 20.20
N LEU A 735 -24.95 4.66 20.31
CA LEU A 735 -26.23 5.27 19.94
C LEU A 735 -26.79 6.13 21.07
N ASP A 736 -27.51 7.20 20.72
CA ASP A 736 -28.31 7.97 21.66
C ASP A 736 -29.49 7.12 22.21
N PRO A 737 -30.04 7.44 23.39
CA PRO A 737 -31.07 6.62 24.02
C PRO A 737 -32.34 6.41 23.17
N VAL A 738 -32.73 7.39 22.34
CA VAL A 738 -33.94 7.29 21.52
C VAL A 738 -33.70 6.34 20.35
N THR A 739 -32.59 6.54 19.62
CA THR A 739 -32.20 5.66 18.50
C THR A 739 -31.91 4.24 18.99
N ARG A 740 -31.34 4.08 20.20
CA ARG A 740 -31.12 2.76 20.81
C ARG A 740 -32.42 1.99 21.01
N ARG A 741 -33.45 2.62 21.59
CA ARG A 741 -34.77 1.98 21.77
C ARG A 741 -35.41 1.62 20.44
N HIS A 742 -35.31 2.49 19.43
CA HIS A 742 -35.78 2.16 18.08
C HIS A 742 -35.04 0.94 17.51
N MET A 743 -33.72 0.87 17.67
CA MET A 743 -32.94 -0.29 17.24
C MET A 743 -33.32 -1.58 17.96
N TRP A 744 -33.67 -1.52 19.24
CA TRP A 744 -34.20 -2.68 19.97
C TRP A 744 -35.51 -3.19 19.34
N THR A 745 -36.43 -2.29 18.99
CA THR A 745 -37.65 -2.64 18.27
C THR A 745 -37.33 -3.31 16.93
N VAL A 746 -36.40 -2.75 16.15
CA VAL A 746 -35.96 -3.32 14.87
C VAL A 746 -35.38 -4.72 15.05
N ILE A 747 -34.57 -4.96 16.08
CA ILE A 747 -33.98 -6.28 16.37
C ILE A 747 -35.08 -7.28 16.80
N GLN A 748 -36.01 -6.87 17.65
CA GLN A 748 -37.15 -7.71 18.06
C GLN A 748 -38.06 -8.09 16.88
N GLU A 749 -38.31 -7.15 15.97
CA GLU A 749 -39.08 -7.43 14.75
C GLU A 749 -38.31 -8.36 13.81
N ALA A 750 -37.00 -8.16 13.66
CA ALA A 750 -36.14 -9.01 12.85
C ALA A 750 -36.00 -10.44 13.43
N ALA A 751 -36.16 -10.62 14.74
CA ALA A 751 -36.07 -11.94 15.39
C ALA A 751 -37.25 -12.87 15.05
N LYS A 752 -38.37 -12.35 14.55
CA LYS A 752 -39.54 -13.17 14.22
C LYS A 752 -39.20 -14.19 13.13
N GLY A 753 -39.12 -15.46 13.51
CA GLY A 753 -38.75 -16.56 12.61
C GLY A 753 -37.26 -16.66 12.27
N ARG A 754 -36.39 -16.00 13.03
CA ARG A 754 -34.92 -16.01 12.83
C ARG A 754 -34.21 -16.21 14.17
N VAL A 755 -32.94 -16.58 14.11
CA VAL A 755 -32.10 -16.65 15.32
C VAL A 755 -31.16 -15.46 15.33
N ILE A 756 -31.19 -14.69 16.42
CA ILE A 756 -30.30 -13.55 16.62
C ILE A 756 -29.40 -13.84 17.80
N ILE A 757 -28.09 -13.80 17.58
CA ILE A 757 -27.07 -13.92 18.61
C ILE A 757 -26.44 -12.55 18.77
N LEU A 758 -26.67 -11.92 19.91
CA LEU A 758 -26.12 -10.60 20.20
C LEU A 758 -25.11 -10.69 21.34
N THR A 759 -23.99 -9.98 21.20
CA THR A 759 -23.10 -9.70 22.32
C THR A 759 -23.36 -8.29 22.81
N THR A 760 -23.42 -8.15 24.13
CA THR A 760 -23.60 -6.85 24.75
C THR A 760 -22.85 -6.78 26.07
N HIS A 761 -22.48 -5.57 26.47
CA HIS A 761 -22.05 -5.24 27.82
C HIS A 761 -23.14 -4.46 28.57
N SER A 762 -24.26 -4.13 27.92
CA SER A 762 -25.40 -3.46 28.55
C SER A 762 -26.36 -4.50 29.12
N MET A 763 -26.51 -4.49 30.45
CA MET A 763 -27.46 -5.35 31.14
C MET A 763 -28.91 -5.00 30.77
N GLU A 764 -29.22 -3.73 30.54
CA GLU A 764 -30.54 -3.28 30.08
C GLU A 764 -30.89 -3.86 28.70
N GLU A 765 -29.94 -3.86 27.76
CA GLU A 765 -30.14 -4.43 26.43
C GLU A 765 -30.39 -5.94 26.50
N ALA A 766 -29.62 -6.65 27.34
CA ALA A 766 -29.80 -8.09 27.55
C ALA A 766 -31.16 -8.41 28.20
N ASP A 767 -31.63 -7.58 29.13
CA ASP A 767 -32.93 -7.75 29.82
C ASP A 767 -34.12 -7.59 28.87
N ILE A 768 -34.06 -6.59 27.98
CA ILE A 768 -35.17 -6.23 27.09
C ILE A 768 -35.20 -7.12 25.84
N LEU A 769 -34.05 -7.45 25.26
CA LEU A 769 -33.96 -8.24 24.04
C LEU A 769 -33.81 -9.73 24.30
N GLY A 770 -33.16 -10.13 25.38
CA GLY A 770 -32.73 -11.51 25.59
C GLY A 770 -33.85 -12.44 26.02
N ASN A 771 -34.25 -13.35 25.13
CA ASN A 771 -35.05 -14.50 25.53
C ASN A 771 -34.21 -15.46 26.40
N ARG A 772 -32.93 -15.61 26.06
CA ARG A 772 -31.95 -16.41 26.80
C ARG A 772 -30.63 -15.66 26.85
N ILE A 773 -30.06 -15.59 28.05
CA ILE A 773 -28.87 -14.82 28.38
C ILE A 773 -27.81 -15.79 28.89
N ALA A 774 -26.60 -15.64 28.37
CA ALA A 774 -25.43 -16.39 28.77
C ALA A 774 -24.38 -15.42 29.31
N ILE A 775 -23.91 -15.62 30.55
CA ILE A 775 -22.87 -14.79 31.16
C ILE A 775 -21.50 -15.46 30.96
N LEU A 776 -20.65 -14.81 30.18
CA LEU A 776 -19.28 -15.22 29.90
C LEU A 776 -18.29 -14.40 30.75
N SER A 777 -17.36 -15.08 31.44
CA SER A 777 -16.26 -14.44 32.16
C SER A 777 -14.99 -15.27 32.05
N LYS A 778 -13.83 -14.61 31.92
CA LYS A 778 -12.50 -15.24 31.79
C LYS A 778 -12.43 -16.43 30.79
N GLY A 779 -13.19 -16.34 29.69
CA GLY A 779 -13.26 -17.35 28.63
C GLY A 779 -14.12 -18.58 28.91
N GLU A 780 -14.87 -18.59 30.02
CA GLU A 780 -15.76 -19.68 30.45
C GLU A 780 -17.19 -19.18 30.61
N LEU A 781 -18.16 -20.06 30.33
CA LEU A 781 -19.59 -19.79 30.54
C LEU A 781 -19.92 -20.07 32.01
N HIS A 782 -20.47 -19.08 32.71
CA HIS A 782 -20.78 -19.20 34.14
C HIS A 782 -22.24 -19.55 34.39
N CYS A 783 -23.17 -18.89 33.71
CA CYS A 783 -24.60 -19.18 33.83
C CYS A 783 -25.31 -18.93 32.50
N ILE A 784 -26.43 -19.61 32.31
CA ILE A 784 -27.25 -19.57 31.10
C ILE A 784 -28.73 -19.72 31.50
N GLY A 785 -29.60 -18.84 31.00
CA GLY A 785 -31.02 -18.90 31.36
C GLY A 785 -31.81 -17.69 30.87
N SER A 786 -33.11 -17.64 31.17
CA SER A 786 -33.91 -16.43 30.94
C SER A 786 -33.54 -15.34 31.95
N SER A 787 -33.81 -14.06 31.63
CA SER A 787 -33.56 -12.95 32.57
C SER A 787 -34.22 -13.19 33.93
N VAL A 788 -35.47 -13.66 33.94
CA VAL A 788 -36.22 -13.97 35.17
C VAL A 788 -35.53 -15.07 35.98
N ARG A 789 -35.09 -16.16 35.33
CA ARG A 789 -34.38 -17.25 36.00
C ARG A 789 -33.05 -16.80 36.59
N LEU A 790 -32.28 -15.99 35.85
CA LEU A 790 -30.99 -15.48 36.33
C LEU A 790 -31.16 -14.53 37.52
N LYS A 791 -32.14 -13.64 37.49
CA LYS A 791 -32.49 -12.76 38.61
C LYS A 791 -32.97 -13.53 39.84
N SER A 792 -33.76 -14.58 39.63
CA SER A 792 -34.26 -15.43 40.71
C SER A 792 -33.16 -16.27 41.36
N SER A 793 -32.23 -16.81 40.56
CA SER A 793 -31.20 -17.76 41.04
C SER A 793 -29.94 -17.09 41.58
N PHE A 794 -29.56 -15.93 41.04
CA PHE A 794 -28.30 -15.24 41.37
C PHE A 794 -28.49 -13.82 41.92
N GLY A 795 -29.72 -13.32 41.93
CA GLY A 795 -30.05 -12.03 42.53
C GLY A 795 -30.14 -12.14 44.06
N SER A 796 -29.96 -11.01 44.74
CA SER A 796 -30.12 -10.86 46.19
C SER A 796 -31.60 -10.85 46.65
N GLY A 797 -32.52 -11.29 45.77
CA GLY A 797 -33.97 -11.29 45.93
C GLY A 797 -34.65 -9.97 45.58
N TYR A 798 -35.63 -9.54 46.39
CA TYR A 798 -36.39 -8.31 46.20
C TYR A 798 -35.75 -7.13 46.93
N LYS A 799 -35.78 -5.95 46.32
CA LYS A 799 -35.35 -4.70 46.93
C LYS A 799 -36.57 -3.85 47.28
N LEU A 800 -36.80 -3.66 48.58
CA LEU A 800 -37.83 -2.76 49.07
C LEU A 800 -37.22 -1.37 49.24
N LEU A 801 -37.63 -0.43 48.39
CA LEU A 801 -37.35 0.99 48.53
C LEU A 801 -38.47 1.68 49.29
N VAL A 802 -38.09 2.29 50.41
CA VAL A 802 -38.95 3.11 51.25
C VAL A 802 -38.61 4.57 50.99
N GLN A 803 -39.57 5.33 50.44
CA GLN A 803 -39.39 6.77 50.17
C GLN A 803 -39.87 7.60 51.35
N LEU A 804 -39.00 8.48 51.83
CA LEU A 804 -39.28 9.38 52.95
C LEU A 804 -39.85 10.70 52.45
N ASP A 805 -40.77 11.30 53.19
CA ASP A 805 -41.29 12.62 52.85
C ASP A 805 -40.22 13.72 53.02
N LYS A 806 -39.90 14.38 51.91
CA LYS A 806 -38.94 15.49 51.83
C LYS A 806 -39.36 16.69 52.68
N GLY A 807 -40.67 16.89 52.88
CA GLY A 807 -41.20 17.96 53.73
C GLY A 807 -40.87 17.74 55.21
N ARG A 808 -41.03 16.49 55.69
CA ARG A 808 -40.78 16.08 57.07
C ARG A 808 -39.29 16.00 57.40
N MET A 809 -38.48 15.50 56.46
CA MET A 809 -37.02 15.45 56.57
C MET A 809 -36.35 16.84 56.65
N ARG A 810 -36.98 17.88 56.11
CA ARG A 810 -36.49 19.27 56.23
C ARG A 810 -36.78 19.89 57.60
N GLN A 811 -37.81 19.41 58.29
CA GLN A 811 -38.22 19.90 59.60
C GLN A 811 -37.48 19.18 60.73
N ASP A 812 -37.18 17.88 60.56
CA ASP A 812 -36.44 17.07 61.52
C ASP A 812 -35.36 16.21 60.82
N PRO A 813 -34.06 16.52 61.03
CA PRO A 813 -32.96 15.72 60.47
C PRO A 813 -32.82 14.33 61.11
N THR A 814 -33.37 14.11 62.31
CA THR A 814 -33.29 12.83 63.05
C THR A 814 -34.38 11.84 62.65
N HIS A 815 -35.39 12.29 61.90
CA HIS A 815 -36.52 11.47 61.43
C HIS A 815 -36.07 10.22 60.66
N LYS A 816 -35.00 10.30 59.86
CA LYS A 816 -34.45 9.13 59.16
C LYS A 816 -33.96 8.04 60.11
N GLU A 817 -33.30 8.42 61.20
CA GLU A 817 -32.78 7.49 62.20
C GLU A 817 -33.92 6.88 63.02
N GLU A 818 -34.96 7.66 63.33
CA GLU A 818 -36.18 7.16 63.99
C GLU A 818 -36.93 6.13 63.13
N VAL A 819 -37.07 6.42 61.84
CA VAL A 819 -37.68 5.51 60.86
C VAL A 819 -36.89 4.21 60.77
N ILE A 820 -35.56 4.27 60.69
CA ILE A 820 -34.69 3.08 60.67
C ILE A 820 -34.79 2.29 61.99
N ALA A 821 -34.81 2.96 63.13
CA ALA A 821 -34.89 2.32 64.45
C ALA A 821 -36.20 1.54 64.65
N LYS A 822 -37.31 2.01 64.08
CA LYS A 822 -38.61 1.29 64.11
C LYS A 822 -38.75 0.22 63.02
N LEU A 823 -38.21 0.44 61.82
CA LEU A 823 -38.34 -0.49 60.69
C LEU A 823 -37.38 -1.70 60.77
N ASN A 824 -36.15 -1.51 61.24
CA ASN A 824 -35.18 -2.61 61.36
C ASN A 824 -35.67 -3.82 62.17
N PRO A 825 -36.28 -3.65 63.37
CA PRO A 825 -36.79 -4.79 64.13
C PRO A 825 -38.06 -5.41 63.50
N ALA A 826 -38.83 -4.66 62.72
CA ALA A 826 -40.03 -5.16 62.04
C ALA A 826 -39.70 -5.95 60.75
N ILE A 827 -38.64 -5.55 60.04
CA ILE A 827 -38.17 -6.18 58.81
C ILE A 827 -37.21 -7.33 59.10
N GLY A 828 -36.43 -7.25 60.19
CA GLY A 828 -35.42 -8.25 60.56
C GLY A 828 -34.11 -8.16 59.76
N PHE A 829 -34.01 -7.21 58.81
CA PHE A 829 -32.84 -7.00 57.95
C PHE A 829 -32.30 -5.58 58.09
N MET A 830 -30.98 -5.42 57.97
CA MET A 830 -30.34 -4.10 57.91
C MET A 830 -30.44 -3.50 56.48
N PRO A 831 -30.61 -2.18 56.35
CA PRO A 831 -30.66 -1.53 55.04
C PRO A 831 -29.30 -1.60 54.31
N ILE A 832 -29.33 -1.91 53.01
CA ILE A 832 -28.12 -2.00 52.15
C ILE A 832 -27.61 -0.60 51.80
N ASP A 833 -28.54 0.32 51.50
CA ASP A 833 -28.24 1.67 51.09
C ASP A 833 -29.18 2.66 51.79
N GLN A 834 -28.61 3.78 52.23
CA GLN A 834 -29.26 4.80 53.03
C GLN A 834 -29.01 6.17 52.41
N SER A 835 -29.70 6.46 51.32
CA SER A 835 -29.71 7.79 50.71
C SER A 835 -30.52 8.79 51.55
N ASN A 836 -30.44 10.09 51.25
CA ASN A 836 -31.09 11.13 52.07
C ASN A 836 -32.63 11.09 52.04
N ASP A 837 -33.22 10.57 50.97
CA ASP A 837 -34.68 10.50 50.76
C ASP A 837 -35.21 9.08 50.59
N THR A 838 -34.33 8.07 50.56
CA THR A 838 -34.69 6.68 50.28
C THR A 838 -33.87 5.71 51.14
N ILE A 839 -34.55 4.68 51.65
CA ILE A 839 -33.94 3.56 52.39
C ILE A 839 -34.20 2.28 51.60
N THR A 840 -33.16 1.48 51.35
CA THR A 840 -33.27 0.25 50.55
C THR A 840 -32.97 -0.98 51.39
N TYR A 841 -33.90 -1.93 51.44
CA TYR A 841 -33.75 -3.24 52.09
C TYR A 841 -33.64 -4.36 51.05
N SER A 842 -32.79 -5.38 51.30
CA SER A 842 -32.78 -6.65 50.53
C SER A 842 -33.62 -7.69 51.25
N LEU A 843 -34.50 -8.35 50.51
CA LEU A 843 -35.27 -9.50 50.96
C LEU A 843 -34.86 -10.69 50.09
N ASN A 844 -34.48 -11.82 50.67
CA ASN A 844 -34.04 -12.98 49.88
C ASN A 844 -35.23 -13.66 49.15
N HIS A 845 -34.94 -14.41 48.10
CA HIS A 845 -35.97 -15.05 47.26
C HIS A 845 -36.63 -16.27 47.92
N GLU A 846 -35.93 -16.93 48.86
CA GLU A 846 -36.46 -18.04 49.67
C GLU A 846 -37.50 -17.57 50.70
N ASP A 847 -37.56 -16.27 50.96
CA ASP A 847 -38.40 -15.63 51.97
C ASP A 847 -39.66 -14.97 51.35
N SER A 848 -40.20 -15.49 50.25
CA SER A 848 -41.35 -14.87 49.55
C SER A 848 -42.59 -14.70 50.44
N GLU A 849 -42.78 -15.58 51.42
CA GLU A 849 -43.87 -15.46 52.41
C GLU A 849 -43.58 -14.34 53.42
N VAL A 850 -42.32 -14.19 53.83
CA VAL A 850 -41.85 -13.11 54.71
C VAL A 850 -41.91 -11.76 53.99
N ALA A 851 -41.67 -11.71 52.68
CA ALA A 851 -41.79 -10.48 51.90
C ALA A 851 -43.20 -9.90 51.91
N GLN A 852 -44.24 -10.76 51.88
CA GLN A 852 -45.63 -10.32 52.02
C GLN A 852 -45.91 -9.80 53.44
N GLU A 853 -45.48 -10.53 54.47
CA GLU A 853 -45.63 -10.12 55.87
C GLU A 853 -44.91 -8.80 56.17
N VAL A 854 -43.71 -8.62 55.61
CA VAL A 854 -42.92 -7.38 55.71
C VAL A 854 -43.64 -6.23 55.00
N LEU A 855 -44.19 -6.44 53.80
CA LEU A 855 -44.90 -5.38 53.09
C LEU A 855 -46.13 -4.91 53.85
N GLU A 856 -46.92 -5.84 54.41
CA GLU A 856 -48.11 -5.54 55.22
C GLU A 856 -47.74 -4.75 56.48
N LYS A 857 -46.68 -5.14 57.19
CA LYS A 857 -46.18 -4.40 58.36
C LYS A 857 -45.70 -3.00 58.00
N VAL A 858 -44.94 -2.85 56.91
CA VAL A 858 -44.41 -1.55 56.48
C VAL A 858 -45.55 -0.62 56.02
N GLU A 859 -46.61 -1.17 55.42
CA GLU A 859 -47.79 -0.42 55.04
C GLU A 859 -48.61 0.06 56.26
N GLN A 860 -48.68 -0.72 57.33
CA GLN A 860 -49.29 -0.27 58.61
C GLN A 860 -48.54 0.92 59.22
N TYR A 861 -47.20 0.91 59.18
CA TYR A 861 -46.37 2.00 59.70
C TYR A 861 -46.29 3.22 58.77
N LYS A 862 -46.89 3.18 57.58
CA LYS A 862 -46.80 4.23 56.56
C LYS A 862 -47.34 5.58 57.06
N GLU A 863 -48.49 5.59 57.72
CA GLU A 863 -49.11 6.80 58.27
C GLU A 863 -48.36 7.33 59.50
N GLU A 864 -47.91 6.43 60.38
CA GLU A 864 -47.16 6.79 61.59
C GLU A 864 -45.81 7.43 61.25
N LEU A 865 -45.07 6.82 60.32
CA LEU A 865 -43.71 7.22 59.94
C LEU A 865 -43.66 8.29 58.83
N GLY A 866 -44.81 8.65 58.23
CA GLY A 866 -44.89 9.64 57.15
C GLY A 866 -44.12 9.24 55.90
N LEU A 867 -44.28 8.00 55.45
CA LEU A 867 -43.64 7.49 54.25
C LEU A 867 -44.40 7.98 53.01
N GLN A 868 -43.68 8.53 52.04
CA GLN A 868 -44.28 9.03 50.79
C GLN A 868 -44.73 7.88 49.89
N GLY A 869 -43.98 6.77 49.87
CA GLY A 869 -44.26 5.63 49.01
C GLY A 869 -43.36 4.43 49.26
N LEU A 870 -43.81 3.27 48.81
CA LEU A 870 -43.11 1.99 48.86
C LEU A 870 -42.96 1.48 47.43
N GLN A 871 -41.75 1.04 47.07
CA GLN A 871 -41.47 0.43 45.77
C GLN A 871 -40.77 -0.91 45.97
N LEU A 872 -41.34 -1.98 45.43
CA LEU A 872 -40.71 -3.28 45.39
C LEU A 872 -40.07 -3.47 44.00
N ASN A 873 -38.75 -3.51 43.96
CA ASN A 873 -38.00 -3.77 42.74
C ASN A 873 -37.41 -5.19 42.77
N LEU A 874 -37.44 -5.88 41.64
CA LEU A 874 -36.64 -7.10 41.47
C LEU A 874 -35.17 -6.74 41.34
N SER A 875 -34.30 -7.68 41.71
CA SER A 875 -32.87 -7.59 41.43
C SER A 875 -32.61 -7.31 39.94
N THR A 876 -31.63 -6.45 39.68
CA THR A 876 -31.24 -6.10 38.31
C THR A 876 -30.27 -7.15 37.76
N LEU A 877 -30.20 -7.29 36.43
CA LEU A 877 -29.16 -8.14 35.81
C LEU A 877 -27.75 -7.64 36.11
N GLU A 878 -27.58 -6.36 36.43
CA GLU A 878 -26.30 -5.78 36.85
C GLU A 878 -25.84 -6.37 38.19
N GLU A 879 -26.75 -6.52 39.15
CA GLU A 879 -26.45 -7.14 40.43
C GLU A 879 -26.14 -8.64 40.29
N VAL A 880 -26.93 -9.37 39.51
CA VAL A 880 -26.63 -10.76 39.15
C VAL A 880 -25.22 -10.87 38.56
N PHE A 881 -24.89 -9.98 37.63
CA PHE A 881 -23.58 -9.96 37.00
C PHE A 881 -22.45 -9.67 38.01
N LEU A 882 -22.64 -8.72 38.94
CA LEU A 882 -21.67 -8.43 40.00
C LEU A 882 -21.48 -9.61 40.95
N ASN A 883 -22.55 -10.31 41.33
CA ASN A 883 -22.49 -11.49 42.21
C ASN A 883 -21.73 -12.64 41.54
N VAL A 884 -22.06 -12.91 40.27
CA VAL A 884 -21.37 -13.93 39.45
C VAL A 884 -19.90 -13.55 39.24
N ALA A 885 -19.58 -12.27 38.98
CA ALA A 885 -18.21 -11.80 38.81
C ALA A 885 -17.38 -11.87 40.10
N ARG A 886 -18.00 -11.65 41.27
CA ARG A 886 -17.39 -11.78 42.60
C ARG A 886 -17.21 -13.24 43.05
N GLY A 887 -17.74 -14.21 42.31
CA GLY A 887 -17.70 -15.63 42.67
C GLY A 887 -18.61 -15.99 43.84
N GLN A 888 -19.57 -15.13 44.19
CA GLN A 888 -20.59 -15.41 45.19
C GLN A 888 -21.74 -16.16 44.50
N THR A 889 -21.55 -17.47 44.30
CA THR A 889 -22.58 -18.35 43.72
C THR A 889 -23.69 -18.70 44.71
N ASN A 890 -23.52 -18.38 46.00
CA ASN A 890 -24.58 -18.39 47.00
C ASN A 890 -24.77 -16.97 47.53
N ALA A 891 -26.00 -16.47 47.54
CA ALA A 891 -26.37 -15.25 48.23
C ALA A 891 -26.20 -15.46 49.75
N VAL A 892 -24.97 -15.28 50.25
CA VAL A 892 -24.69 -15.21 51.69
C VAL A 892 -24.66 -13.73 52.04
N VAL A 893 -25.74 -13.25 52.67
CA VAL A 893 -25.66 -12.06 53.52
C VAL A 893 -24.65 -12.38 54.61
N LEU A 894 -23.55 -11.63 54.65
CA LEU A 894 -22.55 -11.68 55.70
C LEU A 894 -23.22 -11.40 57.05
N ASN A 895 -23.57 -12.46 57.78
CA ASN A 895 -23.71 -12.37 59.22
C ASN A 895 -22.30 -12.28 59.81
N ASN A 896 -21.97 -11.10 60.34
CA ASN A 896 -20.84 -10.81 61.22
C ASN A 896 -19.44 -11.22 60.75
N SER A 897 -18.70 -10.27 60.17
CA SER A 897 -17.39 -9.84 60.71
C SER A 897 -16.75 -8.80 59.79
N THR A 898 -16.35 -7.68 60.39
CA THR A 898 -15.37 -6.74 59.85
C THR A 898 -14.12 -7.49 59.36
N GLY A 899 -13.85 -7.45 58.05
CA GLY A 899 -12.63 -7.98 57.44
C GLY A 899 -12.09 -6.95 56.46
N LEU A 900 -10.99 -6.31 56.84
CA LEU A 900 -10.21 -5.38 56.03
C LEU A 900 -9.82 -6.00 54.69
N LEU A 901 -9.89 -5.17 53.64
CA LEU A 901 -9.34 -5.41 52.32
C LEU A 901 -7.84 -5.75 52.42
N GLN A 902 -7.43 -6.90 51.89
CA GLN A 902 -6.08 -7.11 51.40
C GLN A 902 -6.15 -7.16 49.86
N GLU A 903 -5.37 -6.27 49.25
CA GLU A 903 -5.10 -6.19 47.82
C GLU A 903 -4.50 -7.51 47.30
N GLU A 904 -5.01 -8.02 46.18
CA GLU A 904 -4.25 -8.73 45.13
C GLU A 904 -5.00 -8.73 43.78
#